data_AF-A0A554WW67-F1
#
_entry.id   AF-A0A554WW67-F1
#
_cell.length_a   1.000
_cell.length_b   1.000
_cell.length_c   1.000
_cell.angle_alpha   90.00
_cell.angle_beta   90.00
_cell.angle_gamma   90.00
#
_symmetry.space_group_name_H-M   'P 1'
#
loop_
_entity.id
_entity.type
_entity.pdbx_description
1 polymer ?
#
loop_
_entity_poly.entity_id
_entity_poly.type
_entity_poly.pdbx_seq_one_letter_code
_entity_poly.pdbx_strand_id
1 'polypeptide(L)'
;MEDFVANISAVVSPAPGCAAPSIRARLWLPGYAFAPEDRFFRLWLLLADGRVLALRLPYGAQPDDALIAPIVAALADDLRGARWEVEIAGLGPVAVLYAAPVLPLPSRTHAGFVFDADYQRFVTQLDAEVMRLLLWLERAPTPSAVAPGPGEAPHPVPFRFLVSVRNYNRLATLPPVLRERRMQALRRFPALVAPILLTFHHSPNVQGGKRHAWREKDEAMEAVIDQGRDLTGALAQHYGISRGLVRAPVNTLLWPAPSHVARRGYLAMLDALPANQRPDVVEFERWQLYLANYFALLGETERGDPLPQPPAVHRGAFRLGWTRTWETAARRYGNLHPALADCRDFLAAVRNRAAALLRRPYGPSSGRLTAGWLACHGLLGLLEASQRWHRYQPARDPRWRVPEGFRLPAILGEYTADGHSARELLTPQALAEEGAAMHHCVANYWPEVVNGDRLFALQLSDGERATAQYAVDPPYAPDEGTRYELVQLRGPFNRQVSRAMQAWAARILTELNAPQRADARAQAYDASLALNHVWRDARQEAAVLDAKTERQLAAVLAWFGTTPVPQDVILADFIAGFQYHEGPKLEDELAPGQPLDLVREPDNPHDRQAVRIDWHDHKLGYVPRRKNADIAARLARGERLQARIIAVDRAADPWARVEFVVQAATVTPEVEHATA
;
A
#
# COMPACT_ATOMS: atom_id res chain seq x y z
N MET A 1 18.36 -19.18 -0.24
CA MET A 1 17.30 -19.16 -1.28
C MET A 1 17.64 -20.19 -2.37
N GLU A 2 18.02 -21.41 -1.97
CA GLU A 2 18.31 -22.54 -2.88
C GLU A 2 17.75 -23.86 -2.33
N ASP A 3 17.50 -23.97 -1.02
CA ASP A 3 16.90 -25.17 -0.40
C ASP A 3 15.37 -25.32 -0.53
N PHE A 4 14.68 -24.45 -1.28
CA PHE A 4 13.21 -24.53 -1.46
C PHE A 4 12.79 -25.24 -2.76
N VAL A 5 13.74 -25.65 -3.60
CA VAL A 5 13.46 -26.26 -4.92
C VAL A 5 13.56 -27.79 -4.90
N ALA A 6 14.11 -28.41 -3.84
CA ALA A 6 14.45 -29.83 -3.85
C ALA A 6 13.30 -30.80 -3.47
N ASN A 7 12.09 -30.34 -3.13
CA ASN A 7 11.02 -31.22 -2.60
C ASN A 7 9.77 -31.36 -3.50
N ILE A 8 9.86 -31.04 -4.79
CA ILE A 8 8.77 -31.25 -5.78
C ILE A 8 9.28 -32.14 -6.94
N SER A 9 9.94 -33.25 -6.61
CA SER A 9 10.31 -34.30 -7.58
C SER A 9 10.26 -35.68 -6.94
N ALA A 10 9.16 -35.99 -6.26
CA ALA A 10 8.77 -37.39 -6.06
C ALA A 10 7.68 -37.72 -7.08
N VAL A 11 8.11 -38.24 -8.23
CA VAL A 11 7.21 -38.91 -9.19
C VAL A 11 6.71 -40.17 -8.49
N VAL A 12 5.57 -40.06 -7.80
CA VAL A 12 4.79 -41.23 -7.41
C VAL A 12 4.12 -41.72 -8.69
N SER A 13 4.67 -42.78 -9.28
CA SER A 13 3.98 -43.55 -10.32
C SER A 13 2.59 -43.94 -9.81
N PRO A 14 1.52 -43.82 -10.62
CA PRO A 14 0.17 -44.05 -10.17
C PRO A 14 -0.04 -45.52 -9.78
N ALA A 15 -0.75 -45.74 -8.67
CA ALA A 15 -1.33 -47.04 -8.37
C ALA A 15 -2.32 -47.43 -9.49
N PRO A 16 -2.25 -48.64 -10.05
CA PRO A 16 -3.13 -49.05 -11.13
C PRO A 16 -4.52 -49.37 -10.54
N GLY A 17 -5.58 -48.70 -11.03
CA GLY A 17 -6.94 -49.21 -10.75
C GLY A 17 -8.12 -48.24 -10.81
N CYS A 18 -7.95 -46.92 -10.87
CA CYS A 18 -9.11 -46.04 -11.05
C CYS A 18 -9.38 -45.87 -12.55
N ALA A 19 -10.42 -46.55 -13.08
CA ALA A 19 -10.83 -46.40 -14.46
C ALA A 19 -11.10 -44.92 -14.77
N ALA A 20 -10.56 -44.40 -15.88
CA ALA A 20 -10.81 -43.03 -16.30
C ALA A 20 -12.33 -42.82 -16.48
N PRO A 21 -12.90 -41.70 -15.98
CA PRO A 21 -14.32 -41.45 -16.12
C PRO A 21 -14.70 -41.37 -17.61
N SER A 22 -15.83 -41.98 -17.98
CA SER A 22 -16.34 -41.93 -19.35
C SER A 22 -16.76 -40.51 -19.75
N ILE A 23 -16.80 -40.24 -21.05
CA ILE A 23 -17.10 -38.91 -21.59
C ILE A 23 -18.59 -38.78 -21.87
N ARG A 24 -19.22 -37.75 -21.32
CA ARG A 24 -20.64 -37.42 -21.50
C ARG A 24 -20.90 -36.59 -22.75
N ALA A 25 -20.06 -35.58 -22.96
CA ALA A 25 -20.06 -34.67 -24.11
C ALA A 25 -18.67 -34.07 -24.34
N ARG A 26 -18.41 -33.59 -25.55
CA ARG A 26 -17.15 -32.94 -25.94
C ARG A 26 -17.41 -31.85 -26.97
N LEU A 27 -16.53 -30.84 -27.02
CA LEU A 27 -16.54 -29.78 -28.03
C LEU A 27 -15.12 -29.51 -28.50
N TRP A 28 -14.89 -29.69 -29.80
CA TRP A 28 -13.67 -29.26 -30.48
C TRP A 28 -13.88 -27.87 -31.05
N LEU A 29 -13.05 -26.91 -30.61
CA LEU A 29 -13.18 -25.51 -31.00
C LEU A 29 -11.85 -24.99 -31.57
N PRO A 30 -11.86 -24.42 -32.79
CA PRO A 30 -10.66 -23.85 -33.38
C PRO A 30 -10.31 -22.50 -32.75
N GLY A 31 -9.03 -22.13 -32.76
CA GLY A 31 -8.54 -20.89 -32.14
C GLY A 31 -9.08 -19.61 -32.77
N TYR A 32 -9.43 -19.62 -34.06
CA TYR A 32 -10.06 -18.48 -34.73
C TYR A 32 -11.51 -18.21 -34.28
N ALA A 33 -12.12 -19.10 -33.50
CA ALA A 33 -13.45 -18.87 -32.93
C ALA A 33 -13.44 -17.93 -31.71
N PHE A 34 -12.26 -17.53 -31.23
CA PHE A 34 -12.08 -16.72 -30.02
C PHE A 34 -11.40 -15.37 -30.30
N ALA A 35 -11.43 -14.48 -29.30
CA ALA A 35 -10.68 -13.22 -29.32
C ALA A 35 -9.69 -13.17 -28.13
N PRO A 36 -8.39 -12.90 -28.37
CA PRO A 36 -7.74 -12.80 -29.68
C PRO A 36 -7.73 -14.15 -30.42
N GLU A 37 -7.69 -14.10 -31.75
CA GLU A 37 -7.58 -15.31 -32.57
C GLU A 37 -6.20 -15.94 -32.46
N ASP A 38 -6.14 -17.26 -32.55
CA ASP A 38 -4.89 -18.01 -32.63
C ASP A 38 -5.07 -19.32 -33.41
N ARG A 39 -3.97 -20.10 -33.51
CA ARG A 39 -3.89 -21.35 -34.26
C ARG A 39 -4.01 -22.60 -33.38
N PHE A 40 -4.40 -22.46 -32.11
CA PHE A 40 -4.48 -23.58 -31.17
C PHE A 40 -5.91 -24.12 -31.11
N PHE A 41 -6.07 -25.43 -31.31
CA PHE A 41 -7.32 -26.10 -31.01
C PHE A 41 -7.56 -26.18 -29.50
N ARG A 42 -8.83 -26.12 -29.13
CA ARG A 42 -9.28 -26.27 -27.77
C ARG A 42 -10.34 -27.35 -27.67
N LEU A 43 -10.35 -27.98 -26.52
CA LEU A 43 -11.25 -29.09 -26.21
C LEU A 43 -11.96 -28.81 -24.91
N TRP A 44 -13.29 -28.80 -24.93
CA TRP A 44 -14.12 -28.89 -23.74
C TRP A 44 -14.62 -30.32 -23.60
N LEU A 45 -14.52 -30.89 -22.41
CA LEU A 45 -15.03 -32.21 -22.06
C LEU A 45 -15.97 -32.10 -20.88
N LEU A 46 -17.08 -32.81 -20.92
CA LEU A 46 -17.90 -33.10 -19.76
C LEU A 46 -17.74 -34.60 -19.45
N LEU A 47 -17.29 -34.90 -18.24
CA LEU A 47 -17.00 -36.25 -17.77
C LEU A 47 -18.19 -36.86 -17.03
N ALA A 48 -18.19 -38.19 -16.89
CA ALA A 48 -19.25 -38.94 -16.23
C ALA A 48 -19.36 -38.69 -14.72
N ASP A 49 -18.31 -38.17 -14.10
CA ASP A 49 -18.30 -37.70 -12.70
C ASP A 49 -18.81 -36.25 -12.56
N GLY A 50 -19.24 -35.63 -13.67
CA GLY A 50 -19.74 -34.26 -13.70
C GLY A 50 -18.67 -33.19 -13.87
N ARG A 51 -17.36 -33.55 -13.88
CA ARG A 51 -16.28 -32.57 -14.16
C ARG A 51 -16.36 -32.04 -15.57
N VAL A 52 -16.07 -30.76 -15.71
CA VAL A 52 -15.75 -30.11 -16.99
C VAL A 52 -14.25 -29.92 -17.09
N LEU A 53 -13.65 -30.28 -18.22
CA LEU A 53 -12.27 -29.92 -18.55
C LEU A 53 -12.29 -28.96 -19.74
N ALA A 54 -11.45 -27.94 -19.69
CA ALA A 54 -11.18 -27.05 -20.82
C ALA A 54 -9.68 -27.03 -21.06
N LEU A 55 -9.29 -27.29 -22.30
CA LEU A 55 -7.92 -27.62 -22.67
C LEU A 55 -7.50 -26.86 -23.92
N ARG A 56 -6.22 -26.49 -23.99
CA ARG A 56 -5.60 -25.98 -25.21
C ARG A 56 -4.49 -26.92 -25.65
N LEU A 57 -4.59 -27.40 -26.88
CA LEU A 57 -3.62 -28.33 -27.47
C LEU A 57 -2.36 -27.58 -27.94
N PRO A 58 -1.23 -28.30 -28.11
CA PRO A 58 -0.02 -27.70 -28.65
C PRO A 58 -0.20 -27.27 -30.11
N TYR A 59 0.71 -26.41 -30.58
CA TYR A 59 0.68 -25.88 -31.94
C TYR A 59 0.76 -27.02 -32.97
N GLY A 60 -0.09 -26.99 -33.99
CA GLY A 60 -0.11 -27.97 -35.07
C GLY A 60 -0.93 -29.23 -34.79
N ALA A 61 -1.37 -29.46 -33.56
CA ALA A 61 -2.29 -30.55 -33.23
C ALA A 61 -3.65 -30.37 -33.91
N GLN A 62 -4.24 -31.48 -34.39
CA GLN A 62 -5.57 -31.52 -35.01
C GLN A 62 -6.60 -32.12 -34.04
N PRO A 63 -7.89 -31.78 -34.18
CA PRO A 63 -8.95 -32.39 -33.39
C PRO A 63 -9.07 -33.88 -33.70
N ASP A 64 -8.85 -34.73 -32.71
CA ASP A 64 -8.94 -36.18 -32.80
C ASP A 64 -9.41 -36.77 -31.45
N ASP A 65 -10.52 -37.53 -31.49
CA ASP A 65 -11.11 -38.13 -30.31
C ASP A 65 -10.21 -39.21 -29.66
N ALA A 66 -9.26 -39.78 -30.42
CA ALA A 66 -8.27 -40.71 -29.88
C ALA A 66 -7.38 -40.06 -28.82
N LEU A 67 -7.23 -38.73 -28.83
CA LEU A 67 -6.44 -37.96 -27.86
C LEU A 67 -7.15 -37.84 -26.50
N ILE A 68 -8.47 -38.04 -26.43
CA ILE A 68 -9.24 -37.73 -25.22
C ILE A 68 -8.92 -38.70 -24.09
N ALA A 69 -8.87 -40.01 -24.35
CA ALA A 69 -8.62 -41.01 -23.30
C ALA A 69 -7.24 -40.82 -22.61
N PRO A 70 -6.13 -40.63 -23.35
CA PRO A 70 -4.84 -40.28 -22.75
C PRO A 70 -4.87 -39.01 -21.90
N ILE A 71 -5.54 -37.95 -22.37
CA ILE A 71 -5.66 -36.68 -21.65
C ILE A 71 -6.45 -36.85 -20.35
N VAL A 72 -7.61 -37.53 -20.40
CA VAL A 72 -8.45 -37.76 -19.22
C VAL A 72 -7.71 -38.63 -18.20
N ALA A 73 -6.98 -39.64 -18.65
CA ALA A 73 -6.14 -40.46 -17.76
C ALA A 73 -5.04 -39.62 -17.08
N ALA A 74 -4.38 -38.74 -17.82
CA ALA A 74 -3.34 -37.84 -17.28
C ALA A 74 -3.88 -36.80 -16.28
N LEU A 75 -5.20 -36.56 -16.25
CA LEU A 75 -5.88 -35.63 -15.35
C LEU A 75 -6.78 -36.34 -14.33
N ALA A 76 -6.73 -37.67 -14.25
CA ALA A 76 -7.63 -38.45 -13.40
C ALA A 76 -7.46 -38.11 -11.91
N ASP A 77 -6.23 -37.89 -11.46
CA ASP A 77 -5.86 -37.55 -10.08
C ASP A 77 -5.84 -36.03 -9.79
N ASP A 78 -5.99 -35.17 -10.81
CA ASP A 78 -6.06 -33.72 -10.64
C ASP A 78 -7.48 -33.22 -10.28
N LEU A 79 -8.07 -33.81 -9.23
CA LEU A 79 -9.44 -33.47 -8.80
C LEU A 79 -9.57 -32.01 -8.32
N ARG A 80 -8.48 -31.42 -7.83
CA ARG A 80 -8.45 -30.07 -7.23
C ARG A 80 -8.07 -28.97 -8.24
N GLY A 81 -7.68 -29.33 -9.46
CA GLY A 81 -7.25 -28.40 -10.48
C GLY A 81 -5.97 -27.66 -10.12
N ALA A 82 -4.89 -28.42 -9.90
CA ALA A 82 -3.56 -27.94 -9.57
C ALA A 82 -2.58 -27.98 -10.75
N ARG A 83 -2.85 -28.80 -11.79
CA ARG A 83 -1.97 -28.94 -12.96
C ARG A 83 -2.31 -27.94 -14.06
N TRP A 84 -1.45 -26.95 -14.28
CA TRP A 84 -1.66 -25.98 -15.36
C TRP A 84 -1.35 -26.52 -16.75
N GLU A 85 -0.64 -27.66 -16.83
CA GLU A 85 -0.24 -28.35 -18.06
C GLU A 85 -0.03 -29.83 -17.76
N VAL A 86 -0.27 -30.69 -18.75
CA VAL A 86 0.01 -32.13 -18.70
C VAL A 86 0.73 -32.57 -19.98
N GLU A 87 1.74 -33.41 -19.83
CA GLU A 87 2.47 -33.99 -20.95
C GLU A 87 1.77 -35.25 -21.46
N ILE A 88 1.48 -35.30 -22.75
CA ILE A 88 0.82 -36.43 -23.41
C ILE A 88 1.77 -37.05 -24.43
N ALA A 89 2.06 -38.34 -24.25
CA ALA A 89 2.95 -39.08 -25.15
C ALA A 89 2.48 -38.98 -26.61
N GLY A 90 3.38 -38.55 -27.50
CA GLY A 90 3.10 -38.38 -28.94
C GLY A 90 2.34 -37.10 -29.32
N LEU A 91 1.83 -36.33 -28.36
CA LEU A 91 1.14 -35.05 -28.59
C LEU A 91 1.95 -33.85 -28.04
N GLY A 92 2.60 -34.02 -26.89
CA GLY A 92 3.31 -32.96 -26.16
C GLY A 92 2.46 -32.25 -25.11
N PRO A 93 2.80 -31.01 -24.71
CA PRO A 93 2.18 -30.33 -23.58
C PRO A 93 0.77 -29.83 -23.92
N VAL A 94 -0.21 -30.26 -23.11
CA VAL A 94 -1.60 -29.80 -23.16
C VAL A 94 -1.87 -28.88 -21.97
N ALA A 95 -2.27 -27.65 -22.25
CA ALA A 95 -2.54 -26.66 -21.21
C ALA A 95 -3.97 -26.80 -20.65
N VAL A 96 -4.12 -26.68 -19.32
CA VAL A 96 -5.41 -26.75 -18.63
C VAL A 96 -5.94 -25.33 -18.35
N LEU A 97 -7.17 -25.06 -18.80
CA LEU A 97 -7.77 -23.72 -18.80
C LEU A 97 -8.80 -23.55 -17.67
N TYR A 98 -8.34 -23.46 -16.42
CA TYR A 98 -9.24 -23.37 -15.26
C TYR A 98 -10.16 -22.14 -15.22
N ALA A 99 -9.71 -21.03 -15.82
CA ALA A 99 -10.46 -19.79 -15.92
C ALA A 99 -11.25 -19.67 -17.24
N ALA A 100 -11.29 -20.73 -18.04
CA ALA A 100 -12.18 -20.78 -19.19
C ALA A 100 -13.64 -20.79 -18.72
N PRO A 101 -14.57 -20.24 -19.52
CA PRO A 101 -15.98 -20.40 -19.24
C PRO A 101 -16.38 -21.87 -19.31
N VAL A 102 -17.28 -22.27 -18.40
CA VAL A 102 -17.85 -23.63 -18.37
C VAL A 102 -18.48 -23.95 -19.72
N LEU A 103 -19.24 -22.99 -20.25
CA LEU A 103 -19.82 -23.03 -21.57
C LEU A 103 -19.05 -22.08 -22.50
N PRO A 104 -18.30 -22.57 -23.49
CA PRO A 104 -17.58 -21.71 -24.41
C PRO A 104 -18.54 -20.90 -25.29
N LEU A 105 -18.11 -19.70 -25.69
CA LEU A 105 -18.82 -18.82 -26.64
C LEU A 105 -17.99 -18.66 -27.92
N PRO A 106 -17.96 -19.69 -28.80
CA PRO A 106 -17.13 -19.70 -30.00
C PRO A 106 -17.80 -18.92 -31.13
N SER A 107 -17.64 -17.59 -31.18
CA SER A 107 -17.94 -16.80 -32.38
C SER A 107 -17.46 -15.36 -32.28
N ARG A 108 -17.00 -14.82 -33.41
CA ARG A 108 -16.75 -13.39 -33.59
C ARG A 108 -17.86 -12.65 -34.36
N THR A 109 -18.74 -13.38 -35.05
CA THR A 109 -19.64 -12.81 -36.07
C THR A 109 -21.12 -13.20 -35.89
N HIS A 110 -21.44 -14.43 -35.47
CA HIS A 110 -22.82 -14.89 -35.27
C HIS A 110 -22.98 -16.07 -34.30
N ALA A 111 -24.15 -16.26 -33.69
CA ALA A 111 -24.41 -17.31 -32.71
C ALA A 111 -24.74 -18.72 -33.28
N GLY A 112 -24.41 -19.01 -34.55
CA GLY A 112 -24.74 -20.28 -35.21
C GLY A 112 -24.30 -21.56 -34.49
N PHE A 113 -23.24 -21.51 -33.67
CA PHE A 113 -22.79 -22.64 -32.84
C PHE A 113 -23.86 -23.15 -31.86
N VAL A 114 -24.88 -22.35 -31.53
CA VAL A 114 -26.00 -22.77 -30.66
C VAL A 114 -26.85 -23.88 -31.31
N PHE A 115 -26.81 -24.01 -32.64
CA PHE A 115 -27.49 -25.08 -33.38
C PHE A 115 -26.61 -26.32 -33.62
N ASP A 116 -25.35 -26.30 -33.20
CA ASP A 116 -24.47 -27.46 -33.28
C ASP A 116 -24.92 -28.55 -32.30
N ALA A 117 -25.02 -29.79 -32.78
CA ALA A 117 -25.56 -30.91 -32.01
C ALA A 117 -24.66 -31.26 -30.81
N ASP A 118 -23.34 -31.20 -30.97
CA ASP A 118 -22.41 -31.44 -29.88
C ASP A 118 -22.49 -30.32 -28.83
N TYR A 119 -22.63 -29.05 -29.26
CA TYR A 119 -22.86 -27.92 -28.38
C TYR A 119 -24.16 -28.06 -27.56
N GLN A 120 -25.28 -28.40 -28.21
CA GLN A 120 -26.55 -28.64 -27.52
C GLN A 120 -26.46 -29.81 -26.54
N ARG A 121 -25.80 -30.91 -26.93
CA ARG A 121 -25.54 -32.05 -26.06
C ARG A 121 -24.69 -31.67 -24.86
N PHE A 122 -23.69 -30.81 -25.06
CA PHE A 122 -22.86 -30.31 -23.97
C PHE A 122 -23.68 -29.48 -22.98
N VAL A 123 -24.44 -28.50 -23.47
CA VAL A 123 -25.30 -27.62 -22.65
C VAL A 123 -26.32 -28.41 -21.83
N THR A 124 -27.03 -29.34 -22.47
CA THR A 124 -28.12 -30.11 -21.85
C THR A 124 -27.66 -31.05 -20.73
N GLN A 125 -26.37 -31.41 -20.70
CA GLN A 125 -25.80 -32.30 -19.70
C GLN A 125 -25.09 -31.57 -18.54
N LEU A 126 -24.93 -30.24 -18.60
CA LEU A 126 -24.39 -29.45 -17.50
C LEU A 126 -25.35 -29.43 -16.30
N ASP A 127 -24.78 -29.33 -15.09
CA ASP A 127 -25.55 -29.12 -13.87
C ASP A 127 -26.17 -27.71 -13.87
N ALA A 128 -27.46 -27.67 -14.19
CA ALA A 128 -28.20 -26.42 -14.30
C ALA A 128 -28.30 -25.66 -12.97
N GLU A 129 -28.28 -26.35 -11.82
CA GLU A 129 -28.36 -25.67 -10.52
C GLU A 129 -27.05 -24.97 -10.16
N VAL A 130 -25.91 -25.63 -10.40
CA VAL A 130 -24.58 -25.04 -10.23
C VAL A 130 -24.40 -23.85 -11.17
N MET A 131 -24.78 -24.00 -12.45
CA MET A 131 -24.70 -22.91 -13.42
C MET A 131 -25.54 -21.70 -13.00
N ARG A 132 -26.81 -21.90 -12.61
CA ARG A 132 -27.67 -20.81 -12.13
C ARG A 132 -27.10 -20.11 -10.89
N LEU A 133 -26.50 -20.86 -9.96
CA LEU A 133 -25.88 -20.28 -8.77
C LEU A 133 -24.67 -19.41 -9.14
N LEU A 134 -23.76 -19.90 -9.98
CA LEU A 134 -22.58 -19.14 -10.40
C LEU A 134 -22.97 -17.90 -11.20
N LEU A 135 -23.96 -18.01 -12.11
CA LEU A 135 -24.50 -16.87 -12.85
C LEU A 135 -25.17 -15.83 -11.94
N TRP A 136 -25.89 -16.28 -10.90
CA TRP A 136 -26.47 -15.37 -9.91
C TRP A 136 -25.41 -14.63 -9.09
N LEU A 137 -24.30 -15.31 -8.73
CA LEU A 137 -23.16 -14.67 -8.08
C LEU A 137 -22.42 -13.69 -9.01
N GLU A 138 -22.30 -14.04 -10.29
CA GLU A 138 -21.71 -13.24 -11.37
C GLU A 138 -22.69 -12.16 -11.88
N ARG A 139 -23.17 -11.32 -10.96
CA ARG A 139 -24.03 -10.19 -11.31
C ARG A 139 -23.19 -9.01 -11.80
N ALA A 140 -23.79 -8.16 -12.64
CA ALA A 140 -23.23 -6.84 -12.90
C ALA A 140 -23.23 -6.00 -11.60
N PRO A 141 -22.10 -5.36 -11.24
CA PRO A 141 -22.07 -4.47 -10.10
C PRO A 141 -22.93 -3.22 -10.37
N THR A 142 -23.42 -2.61 -9.30
CA THR A 142 -24.09 -1.31 -9.38
C THR A 142 -23.11 -0.29 -9.97
N PRO A 143 -23.52 0.53 -10.95
CA PRO A 143 -22.67 1.61 -11.46
C PRO A 143 -22.20 2.52 -10.33
N SER A 144 -20.94 2.94 -10.39
CA SER A 144 -20.38 3.86 -9.41
C SER A 144 -21.03 5.24 -9.50
N ALA A 145 -20.87 6.07 -8.47
CA ALA A 145 -21.33 7.45 -8.47
C ALA A 145 -20.52 8.38 -9.41
N VAL A 146 -19.44 7.89 -10.04
CA VAL A 146 -18.44 8.72 -10.71
C VAL A 146 -18.45 8.50 -12.21
N ALA A 147 -18.83 9.53 -12.97
CA ALA A 147 -18.56 9.62 -14.39
C ALA A 147 -17.12 10.12 -14.63
N PRO A 148 -16.37 9.57 -15.60
CA PRO A 148 -15.03 10.04 -15.97
C PRO A 148 -15.03 11.48 -16.51
N GLY A 149 -16.17 11.92 -17.07
CA GLY A 149 -16.40 13.27 -17.57
C GLY A 149 -17.89 13.60 -17.72
N PRO A 150 -18.25 14.86 -18.02
CA PRO A 150 -19.63 15.26 -18.28
C PRO A 150 -20.21 14.46 -19.46
N GLY A 151 -21.30 13.71 -19.22
CA GLY A 151 -21.95 12.89 -20.25
C GLY A 151 -21.35 11.49 -20.45
N GLU A 152 -20.30 11.13 -19.71
CA GLU A 152 -19.71 9.78 -19.77
C GLU A 152 -20.37 8.82 -18.77
N ALA A 153 -20.41 7.54 -19.12
CA ALA A 153 -20.93 6.50 -18.24
C ALA A 153 -20.01 6.29 -17.03
N PRO A 154 -20.53 5.98 -15.82
CA PRO A 154 -19.70 5.79 -14.65
C PRO A 154 -18.63 4.71 -14.82
N HIS A 155 -17.48 4.90 -14.19
CA HIS A 155 -16.45 3.86 -14.19
C HIS A 155 -17.03 2.56 -13.61
N PRO A 156 -16.96 1.44 -14.34
CA PRO A 156 -17.47 0.17 -13.83
C PRO A 156 -16.58 -0.30 -12.67
N VAL A 157 -17.21 -0.76 -11.60
CA VAL A 157 -16.51 -1.48 -10.53
C VAL A 157 -15.90 -2.75 -11.14
N PRO A 158 -14.69 -3.18 -10.73
CA PRO A 158 -14.06 -4.37 -11.30
C PRO A 158 -14.98 -5.60 -11.24
N PHE A 159 -15.39 -6.07 -12.41
CA PHE A 159 -16.19 -7.28 -12.54
C PHE A 159 -15.34 -8.52 -12.21
N ARG A 160 -15.97 -9.53 -11.60
CA ARG A 160 -15.31 -10.79 -11.25
C ARG A 160 -16.00 -11.93 -11.98
N PHE A 161 -15.21 -12.66 -12.74
CA PHE A 161 -15.66 -13.83 -13.48
C PHE A 161 -15.66 -15.07 -12.57
N LEU A 162 -16.83 -15.69 -12.41
CA LEU A 162 -17.09 -16.82 -11.51
C LEU A 162 -17.64 -18.04 -12.22
N VAL A 163 -18.25 -17.93 -13.40
CA VAL A 163 -18.76 -19.05 -14.22
C VAL A 163 -17.59 -19.72 -14.97
N SER A 164 -16.53 -20.02 -14.23
CA SER A 164 -15.35 -20.70 -14.72
C SER A 164 -15.44 -22.20 -14.53
N VAL A 165 -14.74 -22.96 -15.37
CA VAL A 165 -14.57 -24.42 -15.24
C VAL A 165 -14.13 -24.79 -13.82
N ARG A 166 -13.22 -24.01 -13.23
CA ARG A 166 -12.75 -24.23 -11.86
C ARG A 166 -13.87 -24.18 -10.83
N ASN A 167 -14.66 -23.11 -10.82
CA ASN A 167 -15.69 -22.90 -9.82
C ASN A 167 -16.86 -23.87 -10.01
N TYR A 168 -17.20 -24.20 -11.26
CA TYR A 168 -18.19 -25.23 -11.56
C TYR A 168 -17.76 -26.59 -11.00
N ASN A 169 -16.53 -27.04 -11.28
CA ASN A 169 -16.03 -28.33 -10.79
C ASN A 169 -15.99 -28.40 -9.26
N ARG A 170 -15.69 -27.29 -8.57
CA ARG A 170 -15.70 -27.23 -7.10
C ARG A 170 -17.07 -27.48 -6.47
N LEU A 171 -18.15 -27.38 -7.24
CA LEU A 171 -19.51 -27.60 -6.76
C LEU A 171 -20.13 -28.84 -7.38
N ALA A 172 -20.02 -29.01 -8.70
CA ALA A 172 -20.67 -30.08 -9.46
C ALA A 172 -20.14 -31.48 -9.13
N THR A 173 -18.90 -31.59 -8.64
CA THR A 173 -18.26 -32.88 -8.34
C THR A 173 -18.43 -33.33 -6.90
N LEU A 174 -19.06 -32.50 -6.06
CA LEU A 174 -19.23 -32.82 -4.65
C LEU A 174 -20.31 -33.89 -4.46
N PRO A 175 -20.17 -34.75 -3.43
CA PRO A 175 -21.25 -35.61 -2.99
C PRO A 175 -22.54 -34.80 -2.74
N PRO A 176 -23.74 -35.35 -3.02
CA PRO A 176 -24.99 -34.58 -3.02
C PRO A 176 -25.22 -33.72 -1.76
N VAL A 177 -24.96 -34.28 -0.57
CA VAL A 177 -25.13 -33.59 0.72
C VAL A 177 -24.14 -32.43 0.88
N LEU A 178 -22.87 -32.62 0.51
CA LEU A 178 -21.86 -31.56 0.59
C LEU A 178 -22.14 -30.46 -0.44
N ARG A 179 -22.54 -30.85 -1.65
CA ARG A 179 -22.98 -29.93 -2.70
C ARG A 179 -24.11 -29.04 -2.20
N GLU A 180 -25.16 -29.64 -1.64
CA GLU A 180 -26.31 -28.92 -1.10
C GLU A 180 -25.88 -27.91 -0.01
N ARG A 181 -25.08 -28.34 0.96
CA ARG A 181 -24.59 -27.47 2.05
C ARG A 181 -23.78 -26.29 1.55
N ARG A 182 -22.80 -26.52 0.65
CA ARG A 182 -21.99 -25.43 0.08
C ARG A 182 -22.83 -24.48 -0.77
N MET A 183 -23.75 -24.99 -1.57
CA MET A 183 -24.65 -24.16 -2.38
C MET A 183 -25.61 -23.34 -1.50
N GLN A 184 -26.12 -23.90 -0.40
CA GLN A 184 -26.93 -23.18 0.58
C GLN A 184 -26.13 -22.07 1.26
N ALA A 185 -24.88 -22.35 1.65
CA ALA A 185 -23.98 -21.36 2.25
C ALA A 185 -23.70 -20.19 1.29
N LEU A 186 -23.43 -20.48 0.01
CA LEU A 186 -23.23 -19.48 -1.03
C LEU A 186 -24.47 -18.60 -1.27
N ARG A 187 -25.67 -19.18 -1.23
CA ARG A 187 -26.93 -18.41 -1.34
C ARG A 187 -27.19 -17.54 -0.13
N ARG A 188 -26.86 -18.04 1.07
CA ARG A 188 -27.17 -17.35 2.34
C ARG A 188 -26.20 -16.23 2.68
N PHE A 189 -24.92 -16.41 2.38
CA PHE A 189 -23.85 -15.45 2.71
C PHE A 189 -22.88 -15.24 1.54
N PRO A 190 -23.37 -14.82 0.35
CA PRO A 190 -22.55 -14.78 -0.87
C PRO A 190 -21.28 -13.95 -0.73
N ALA A 191 -21.36 -12.77 -0.09
CA ALA A 191 -20.22 -11.88 0.10
C ALA A 191 -19.11 -12.45 1.01
N LEU A 192 -19.44 -13.42 1.85
CA LEU A 192 -18.55 -13.98 2.89
C LEU A 192 -18.13 -15.41 2.59
N VAL A 193 -18.97 -16.20 1.90
CA VAL A 193 -18.67 -17.60 1.58
C VAL A 193 -18.02 -17.74 0.21
N ALA A 194 -18.43 -16.95 -0.80
CA ALA A 194 -17.84 -17.05 -2.14
C ALA A 194 -16.31 -16.81 -2.15
N PRO A 195 -15.75 -15.82 -1.41
CA PRO A 195 -14.30 -15.63 -1.36
C PRO A 195 -13.52 -16.81 -0.76
N ILE A 196 -14.20 -17.65 0.03
CA ILE A 196 -13.62 -18.85 0.66
C ILE A 196 -13.69 -20.04 -0.30
N LEU A 197 -14.86 -20.28 -0.90
CA LEU A 197 -15.07 -21.49 -1.71
C LEU A 197 -14.66 -21.32 -3.19
N LEU A 198 -14.73 -20.11 -3.73
CA LEU A 198 -14.63 -19.84 -5.17
C LEU A 198 -13.38 -19.03 -5.51
N THR A 199 -12.97 -19.11 -6.77
CA THR A 199 -11.87 -18.34 -7.34
C THR A 199 -12.42 -17.16 -8.14
N PHE A 200 -11.90 -15.96 -7.88
CA PHE A 200 -12.38 -14.73 -8.48
C PHE A 200 -11.46 -14.37 -9.65
N HIS A 201 -11.86 -14.74 -10.86
CA HIS A 201 -11.07 -14.43 -12.05
C HIS A 201 -11.31 -12.98 -12.49
N HIS A 202 -10.30 -12.33 -13.06
CA HIS A 202 -10.43 -10.96 -13.59
C HIS A 202 -11.19 -10.93 -14.93
N SER A 203 -11.05 -12.01 -15.71
CA SER A 203 -11.69 -12.18 -17.01
C SER A 203 -11.75 -13.67 -17.35
N PRO A 204 -12.65 -14.09 -18.26
CA PRO A 204 -12.58 -15.41 -18.86
C PRO A 204 -11.24 -15.55 -19.61
N ASN A 205 -10.59 -16.70 -19.44
CA ASN A 205 -9.30 -16.97 -20.08
C ASN A 205 -9.32 -18.31 -20.79
N VAL A 206 -9.26 -18.24 -22.12
CA VAL A 206 -9.14 -19.40 -23.02
C VAL A 206 -7.72 -19.52 -23.61
N GLN A 207 -6.78 -18.69 -23.17
CA GLN A 207 -5.47 -18.53 -23.79
C GLN A 207 -4.33 -19.23 -23.03
N GLY A 208 -4.34 -19.30 -21.70
CA GLY A 208 -3.25 -19.97 -20.98
C GLY A 208 -3.54 -20.26 -19.50
N GLY A 209 -2.83 -21.24 -18.94
CA GLY A 209 -3.00 -21.73 -17.56
C GLY A 209 -2.15 -21.02 -16.48
N LYS A 210 -1.15 -20.23 -16.87
CA LYS A 210 -0.25 -19.55 -15.92
C LYS A 210 -0.93 -18.36 -15.27
N ARG A 211 -1.29 -18.54 -13.98
CA ARG A 211 -1.78 -17.55 -12.99
C ARG A 211 -3.31 -17.45 -12.82
N HIS A 212 -3.90 -18.50 -12.26
CA HIS A 212 -5.16 -18.40 -11.50
C HIS A 212 -5.04 -19.13 -10.16
N ALA A 213 -3.86 -19.09 -9.56
CA ALA A 213 -3.59 -19.75 -8.29
C ALA A 213 -4.37 -19.04 -7.17
N TRP A 214 -5.33 -19.77 -6.62
CA TRP A 214 -5.90 -19.51 -5.32
C TRP A 214 -4.75 -19.44 -4.29
N ARG A 215 -4.67 -18.34 -3.53
CA ARG A 215 -3.73 -18.21 -2.42
C ARG A 215 -4.58 -18.12 -1.16
N GLU A 216 -4.31 -19.05 -0.24
CA GLU A 216 -4.97 -19.32 1.04
C GLU A 216 -6.26 -20.16 0.94
N LYS A 217 -6.11 -21.46 1.23
CA LYS A 217 -7.24 -22.31 1.63
C LYS A 217 -7.47 -22.11 3.11
N ASP A 218 -8.67 -21.71 3.51
CA ASP A 218 -9.10 -21.87 4.89
C ASP A 218 -9.82 -23.21 5.01
N GLU A 219 -9.04 -24.30 5.11
CA GLU A 219 -9.58 -25.66 5.20
C GLU A 219 -10.46 -25.84 6.45
N ALA A 220 -10.19 -25.09 7.52
CA ALA A 220 -11.01 -25.10 8.72
C ALA A 220 -12.40 -24.52 8.45
N MET A 221 -12.48 -23.38 7.77
CA MET A 221 -13.75 -22.75 7.42
C MET A 221 -14.51 -23.55 6.35
N GLU A 222 -13.82 -24.19 5.40
CA GLU A 222 -14.44 -25.16 4.48
C GLU A 222 -15.09 -26.32 5.25
N ALA A 223 -14.40 -26.91 6.22
CA ALA A 223 -14.94 -28.00 7.02
C ALA A 223 -16.16 -27.57 7.83
N VAL A 224 -16.18 -26.34 8.35
CA VAL A 224 -17.36 -25.78 9.04
C VAL A 224 -18.55 -25.63 8.09
N ILE A 225 -18.32 -25.16 6.85
CA ILE A 225 -19.35 -25.09 5.82
C ILE A 225 -19.89 -26.49 5.48
N ASP A 226 -18.99 -27.45 5.31
CA ASP A 226 -19.33 -28.83 4.96
C ASP A 226 -20.11 -29.54 6.06
N GLN A 227 -19.95 -29.14 7.32
CA GLN A 227 -20.76 -29.64 8.44
C GLN A 227 -22.18 -29.06 8.47
N GLY A 228 -22.42 -27.92 7.81
CA GLY A 228 -23.74 -27.27 7.76
C GLY A 228 -24.25 -26.71 9.10
N ARG A 229 -23.35 -26.39 10.03
CA ARG A 229 -23.67 -25.84 11.38
C ARG A 229 -23.74 -24.30 11.36
N ASP A 230 -23.88 -23.64 12.52
CA ASP A 230 -24.05 -22.16 12.62
C ASP A 230 -22.95 -21.35 11.91
N LEU A 231 -23.20 -21.03 10.64
CA LEU A 231 -22.30 -20.22 9.81
C LEU A 231 -22.23 -18.76 10.26
N THR A 232 -23.24 -18.25 10.97
CA THR A 232 -23.20 -16.83 11.39
C THR A 232 -22.04 -16.62 12.35
N GLY A 233 -21.92 -17.48 13.36
CA GLY A 233 -20.84 -17.39 14.36
C GLY A 233 -19.47 -17.66 13.75
N ALA A 234 -19.37 -18.69 12.92
CA ALA A 234 -18.11 -19.07 12.29
C ALA A 234 -17.58 -17.99 11.33
N LEU A 235 -18.45 -17.41 10.48
CA LEU A 235 -18.05 -16.31 9.58
C LEU A 235 -17.68 -15.04 10.35
N ALA A 236 -18.41 -14.73 11.44
CA ALA A 236 -18.10 -13.62 12.33
C ALA A 236 -16.68 -13.77 12.91
N GLN A 237 -16.36 -14.94 13.44
CA GLN A 237 -15.03 -15.25 13.96
C GLN A 237 -13.96 -15.21 12.87
N HIS A 238 -14.20 -15.87 11.73
CA HIS A 238 -13.24 -15.93 10.63
C HIS A 238 -12.85 -14.53 10.13
N TYR A 239 -13.82 -13.65 9.93
CA TYR A 239 -13.57 -12.28 9.44
C TYR A 239 -13.23 -11.26 10.53
N GLY A 240 -13.39 -11.62 11.82
CA GLY A 240 -13.20 -10.68 12.94
C GLY A 240 -14.27 -9.58 12.99
N ILE A 241 -15.53 -9.95 12.71
CA ILE A 241 -16.67 -9.01 12.63
C ILE A 241 -17.85 -9.49 13.49
N SER A 242 -18.81 -8.61 13.77
CA SER A 242 -20.01 -8.98 14.51
C SER A 242 -20.93 -9.92 13.73
N ARG A 243 -21.67 -10.76 14.46
CA ARG A 243 -22.80 -11.56 13.91
C ARG A 243 -23.85 -10.67 13.23
N GLY A 244 -23.98 -9.42 13.67
CA GLY A 244 -24.86 -8.43 13.06
C GLY A 244 -24.40 -8.02 11.66
N LEU A 245 -23.10 -7.83 11.43
CA LEU A 245 -22.58 -7.53 10.10
C LEU A 245 -22.68 -8.73 9.16
N VAL A 246 -22.47 -9.95 9.65
CA VAL A 246 -22.66 -11.17 8.85
C VAL A 246 -24.06 -11.22 8.22
N ARG A 247 -25.08 -10.72 8.94
CA ARG A 247 -26.48 -10.68 8.50
C ARG A 247 -26.90 -9.35 7.87
N ALA A 248 -25.98 -8.40 7.72
CA ALA A 248 -26.33 -7.06 7.25
C ALA A 248 -26.71 -7.05 5.76
N PRO A 249 -27.59 -6.12 5.33
CA PRO A 249 -28.04 -6.01 3.94
C PRO A 249 -26.90 -5.94 2.91
N VAL A 250 -25.76 -5.31 3.24
CA VAL A 250 -24.56 -5.25 2.37
C VAL A 250 -24.02 -6.62 1.96
N ASN A 251 -24.23 -7.66 2.78
CA ASN A 251 -23.71 -9.01 2.53
C ASN A 251 -24.73 -9.95 1.87
N THR A 252 -25.91 -9.46 1.50
CA THR A 252 -26.97 -10.26 0.86
C THR A 252 -26.67 -10.60 -0.60
N LEU A 253 -25.81 -9.82 -1.25
CA LEU A 253 -25.28 -10.10 -2.58
C LEU A 253 -23.75 -10.07 -2.53
N LEU A 254 -23.11 -10.77 -3.47
CA LEU A 254 -21.67 -10.68 -3.63
C LEU A 254 -21.27 -9.28 -4.11
N TRP A 255 -20.21 -8.74 -3.53
CA TRP A 255 -19.53 -7.52 -3.97
C TRP A 255 -18.03 -7.77 -4.11
N PRO A 256 -17.34 -7.12 -5.07
CA PRO A 256 -15.93 -7.37 -5.36
C PRO A 256 -15.01 -6.70 -4.33
N ALA A 257 -13.82 -7.25 -4.13
CA ALA A 257 -12.74 -6.58 -3.40
C ALA A 257 -11.42 -6.77 -4.19
N PRO A 258 -10.44 -5.86 -4.08
CA PRO A 258 -9.15 -6.01 -4.75
C PRO A 258 -8.38 -7.24 -4.26
N SER A 259 -8.40 -7.48 -2.95
CA SER A 259 -7.69 -8.56 -2.26
C SER A 259 -8.51 -9.08 -1.07
N HIS A 260 -8.08 -10.21 -0.48
CA HIS A 260 -8.67 -10.74 0.76
C HIS A 260 -8.43 -9.78 1.95
N VAL A 261 -7.26 -9.15 2.01
CA VAL A 261 -6.92 -8.17 3.06
C VAL A 261 -7.79 -6.92 2.93
N ALA A 262 -7.96 -6.39 1.71
CA ALA A 262 -8.87 -5.27 1.46
C ALA A 262 -10.33 -5.60 1.84
N ARG A 263 -10.81 -6.83 1.55
CA ARG A 263 -12.13 -7.29 2.00
C ARG A 263 -12.26 -7.23 3.52
N ARG A 264 -11.25 -7.70 4.26
CA ARG A 264 -11.24 -7.63 5.73
C ARG A 264 -11.26 -6.19 6.22
N GLY A 265 -10.48 -5.30 5.61
CA GLY A 265 -10.51 -3.87 5.91
C GLY A 265 -11.89 -3.24 5.69
N TYR A 266 -12.55 -3.57 4.58
CA TYR A 266 -13.90 -3.05 4.26
C TYR A 266 -14.93 -3.59 5.25
N LEU A 267 -14.88 -4.88 5.58
CA LEU A 267 -15.76 -5.50 6.57
C LEU A 267 -15.54 -4.90 7.97
N ALA A 268 -14.30 -4.70 8.42
CA ALA A 268 -14.01 -4.07 9.70
C ALA A 268 -14.54 -2.63 9.78
N MET A 269 -14.39 -1.86 8.71
CA MET A 269 -14.97 -0.52 8.59
C MET A 269 -16.49 -0.54 8.69
N LEU A 270 -17.16 -1.43 7.94
CA LEU A 270 -18.62 -1.57 7.97
C LEU A 270 -19.12 -2.03 9.34
N ASP A 271 -18.36 -2.89 10.03
CA ASP A 271 -18.74 -3.39 11.34
C ASP A 271 -18.70 -2.31 12.42
N ALA A 272 -17.75 -1.39 12.30
CA ALA A 272 -17.61 -0.25 13.21
C ALA A 272 -18.83 0.70 13.19
N LEU A 273 -19.59 0.70 12.08
CA LEU A 273 -20.81 1.48 11.92
C LEU A 273 -22.00 0.84 12.67
N PRO A 274 -22.85 1.64 13.34
CA PRO A 274 -24.15 1.20 13.83
C PRO A 274 -25.00 0.55 12.73
N ALA A 275 -25.86 -0.41 13.10
CA ALA A 275 -26.65 -1.18 12.13
C ALA A 275 -27.51 -0.31 11.20
N ASN A 276 -28.10 0.77 11.72
CA ASN A 276 -28.92 1.74 10.97
C ASN A 276 -28.10 2.73 10.12
N GLN A 277 -26.78 2.68 10.18
CA GLN A 277 -25.85 3.53 9.43
C GLN A 277 -25.07 2.78 8.35
N ARG A 278 -25.19 1.43 8.33
CA ARG A 278 -24.58 0.57 7.33
C ARG A 278 -25.35 0.66 6.02
N PRO A 279 -24.67 0.61 4.87
CA PRO A 279 -25.32 0.58 3.58
C PRO A 279 -25.94 -0.79 3.29
N ASP A 280 -26.86 -0.83 2.33
CA ASP A 280 -27.09 -2.04 1.55
C ASP A 280 -26.00 -2.24 0.48
N VAL A 281 -26.12 -3.28 -0.34
CA VAL A 281 -25.10 -3.58 -1.36
C VAL A 281 -25.07 -2.54 -2.50
N VAL A 282 -26.21 -1.96 -2.86
CA VAL A 282 -26.32 -0.96 -3.93
C VAL A 282 -25.66 0.34 -3.49
N GLU A 283 -25.96 0.79 -2.28
CA GLU A 283 -25.35 1.95 -1.64
C GLU A 283 -23.84 1.76 -1.42
N PHE A 284 -23.41 0.55 -1.06
CA PHE A 284 -21.99 0.24 -0.88
C PHE A 284 -21.24 0.35 -2.21
N GLU A 285 -21.69 -0.35 -3.25
CA GLU A 285 -21.03 -0.37 -4.57
C GLU A 285 -20.97 1.00 -5.23
N ARG A 286 -22.04 1.80 -5.07
CA ARG A 286 -22.11 3.18 -5.58
C ARG A 286 -20.91 4.03 -5.18
N TRP A 287 -20.41 3.86 -3.95
CA TRP A 287 -19.33 4.67 -3.38
C TRP A 287 -18.01 3.91 -3.22
N GLN A 288 -17.99 2.63 -3.55
CA GLN A 288 -16.87 1.73 -3.27
C GLN A 288 -15.54 2.19 -3.87
N LEU A 289 -15.55 2.81 -5.05
CA LEU A 289 -14.32 3.26 -5.73
C LEU A 289 -13.50 4.26 -4.89
N TYR A 290 -14.15 5.06 -4.06
CA TYR A 290 -13.47 6.02 -3.19
C TYR A 290 -12.79 5.39 -1.97
N LEU A 291 -13.05 4.11 -1.70
CA LEU A 291 -12.40 3.40 -0.59
C LEU A 291 -10.90 3.28 -0.77
N ALA A 292 -10.41 3.16 -2.01
CA ALA A 292 -8.97 3.14 -2.26
C ALA A 292 -8.31 4.44 -1.74
N ASN A 293 -8.82 5.61 -2.12
CA ASN A 293 -8.29 6.88 -1.64
C ASN A 293 -8.50 7.07 -0.13
N TYR A 294 -9.64 6.63 0.40
CA TYR A 294 -9.92 6.69 1.84
C TYR A 294 -8.93 5.88 2.67
N PHE A 295 -8.65 4.62 2.29
CA PHE A 295 -7.68 3.77 3.00
C PHE A 295 -6.24 4.23 2.76
N ALA A 296 -5.92 4.73 1.56
CA ALA A 296 -4.60 5.29 1.29
C ALA A 296 -4.27 6.51 2.17
N LEU A 297 -5.28 7.28 2.62
CA LEU A 297 -5.08 8.35 3.61
C LEU A 297 -4.78 7.81 5.01
N LEU A 298 -5.35 6.67 5.38
CA LEU A 298 -5.15 5.99 6.67
C LEU A 298 -3.82 5.21 6.73
N GLY A 299 -3.26 4.90 5.57
CA GLY A 299 -2.03 4.14 5.39
C GLY A 299 -2.31 2.73 4.87
N GLU A 300 -1.40 2.26 4.01
CA GLU A 300 -1.48 0.97 3.33
C GLU A 300 -0.11 0.27 3.38
N THR A 301 -0.11 -1.05 3.19
CA THR A 301 1.12 -1.82 2.98
C THR A 301 1.72 -1.52 1.59
N GLU A 302 2.94 -2.00 1.31
CA GLU A 302 3.57 -1.87 -0.02
C GLU A 302 2.72 -2.46 -1.16
N ARG A 303 1.79 -3.37 -0.85
CA ARG A 303 0.85 -3.98 -1.80
C ARG A 303 -0.45 -3.18 -1.99
N GLY A 304 -0.59 -2.04 -1.30
CA GLY A 304 -1.80 -1.22 -1.30
C GLY A 304 -2.92 -1.79 -0.42
N ASP A 305 -2.63 -2.75 0.47
CA ASP A 305 -3.64 -3.29 1.36
C ASP A 305 -3.86 -2.37 2.58
N PRO A 306 -5.13 -2.13 2.99
CA PRO A 306 -5.45 -1.28 4.14
C PRO A 306 -4.76 -1.71 5.45
N LEU A 307 -4.21 -0.74 6.19
CA LEU A 307 -3.74 -0.99 7.55
C LEU A 307 -4.93 -1.07 8.54
N PRO A 308 -4.89 -1.93 9.57
CA PRO A 308 -5.92 -2.00 10.60
C PRO A 308 -6.12 -0.67 11.33
N GLN A 309 -7.37 -0.31 11.63
CA GLN A 309 -7.72 0.93 12.32
C GLN A 309 -8.67 0.67 13.51
N PRO A 310 -8.60 1.48 14.59
CA PRO A 310 -9.59 1.42 15.65
C PRO A 310 -11.02 1.69 15.14
N PRO A 311 -12.06 1.00 15.64
CA PRO A 311 -13.45 1.22 15.19
C PRO A 311 -13.94 2.67 15.30
N ALA A 312 -13.41 3.43 16.28
CA ALA A 312 -13.74 4.83 16.46
C ALA A 312 -13.41 5.71 15.25
N VAL A 313 -12.39 5.34 14.46
CA VAL A 313 -11.98 6.06 13.24
C VAL A 313 -13.08 6.00 12.19
N HIS A 314 -13.55 4.78 11.85
CA HIS A 314 -14.59 4.58 10.85
C HIS A 314 -15.95 5.10 11.33
N ARG A 315 -16.28 4.92 12.61
CA ARG A 315 -17.50 5.47 13.21
C ARG A 315 -17.51 7.00 13.18
N GLY A 316 -16.36 7.64 13.43
CA GLY A 316 -16.20 9.07 13.29
C GLY A 316 -16.32 9.53 11.83
N ALA A 317 -15.63 8.85 10.92
CA ALA A 317 -15.63 9.15 9.48
C ALA A 317 -17.06 9.22 8.90
N PHE A 318 -17.88 8.23 9.25
CA PHE A 318 -19.26 8.04 8.76
C PHE A 318 -20.31 8.33 9.84
N ARG A 319 -20.09 9.31 10.71
CA ARG A 319 -21.02 9.65 11.81
C ARG A 319 -22.46 9.95 11.36
N LEU A 320 -22.63 10.42 10.12
CA LEU A 320 -23.94 10.69 9.50
C LEU A 320 -24.60 9.44 8.86
N GLY A 321 -23.93 8.30 8.88
CA GLY A 321 -24.26 7.11 8.08
C GLY A 321 -23.55 7.10 6.72
N TRP A 322 -23.39 5.91 6.15
CA TRP A 322 -22.63 5.68 4.91
C TRP A 322 -23.09 6.59 3.76
N THR A 323 -24.34 6.43 3.34
CA THR A 323 -24.91 7.09 2.15
C THR A 323 -24.89 8.60 2.30
N ARG A 324 -25.40 9.11 3.42
CA ARG A 324 -25.48 10.55 3.70
C ARG A 324 -24.10 11.21 3.73
N THR A 325 -23.08 10.53 4.27
CA THR A 325 -21.71 11.06 4.31
C THR A 325 -21.16 11.26 2.91
N TRP A 326 -21.24 10.23 2.06
CA TRP A 326 -20.72 10.29 0.70
C TRP A 326 -21.50 11.26 -0.19
N GLU A 327 -22.84 11.26 -0.13
CA GLU A 327 -23.67 12.19 -0.90
C GLU A 327 -23.40 13.65 -0.53
N THR A 328 -23.24 13.93 0.76
CA THR A 328 -22.91 15.27 1.23
C THR A 328 -21.52 15.68 0.76
N ALA A 329 -20.55 14.76 0.80
CA ALA A 329 -19.20 15.02 0.31
C ALA A 329 -19.23 15.34 -1.19
N ALA A 330 -19.83 14.47 -2.00
CA ALA A 330 -19.89 14.63 -3.45
C ALA A 330 -20.62 15.93 -3.85
N ARG A 331 -21.72 16.27 -3.17
CA ARG A 331 -22.46 17.52 -3.40
C ARG A 331 -21.62 18.76 -3.11
N ARG A 332 -20.77 18.72 -2.07
CA ARG A 332 -20.01 19.87 -1.59
C ARG A 332 -18.65 20.03 -2.30
N TYR A 333 -18.03 18.93 -2.70
CA TYR A 333 -16.65 18.90 -3.21
C TYR A 333 -16.53 18.37 -4.64
N GLY A 334 -17.64 17.93 -5.26
CA GLY A 334 -17.63 17.37 -6.61
C GLY A 334 -16.99 16.00 -6.66
N ASN A 335 -16.02 15.81 -7.55
CA ASN A 335 -15.29 14.55 -7.66
C ASN A 335 -14.42 14.32 -6.41
N LEU A 336 -14.69 13.26 -5.67
CA LEU A 336 -13.98 12.99 -4.41
C LEU A 336 -12.57 12.42 -4.60
N HIS A 337 -12.18 11.96 -5.80
CA HIS A 337 -10.81 11.47 -6.03
C HIS A 337 -9.76 12.57 -5.79
N PRO A 338 -9.83 13.74 -6.47
CA PRO A 338 -8.92 14.85 -6.19
C PRO A 338 -9.13 15.40 -4.78
N ALA A 339 -10.37 15.56 -4.31
CA ALA A 339 -10.63 16.13 -2.98
C ALA A 339 -10.03 15.29 -1.83
N LEU A 340 -10.06 13.96 -1.94
CA LEU A 340 -9.40 13.06 -0.98
C LEU A 340 -7.87 13.08 -1.16
N ALA A 341 -7.37 13.22 -2.39
CA ALA A 341 -5.93 13.34 -2.64
C ALA A 341 -5.36 14.63 -2.02
N ASP A 342 -6.04 15.76 -2.18
CA ASP A 342 -5.66 17.08 -1.64
C ASP A 342 -5.55 17.06 -0.10
N CYS A 343 -6.27 16.17 0.58
CA CYS A 343 -6.13 16.00 2.04
C CYS A 343 -4.70 15.65 2.46
N ARG A 344 -3.87 15.05 1.58
CA ARG A 344 -2.48 14.73 1.88
C ARG A 344 -1.64 15.98 2.15
N ASP A 345 -1.82 17.03 1.35
CA ASP A 345 -1.07 18.29 1.48
C ASP A 345 -1.44 19.00 2.78
N PHE A 346 -2.75 19.07 3.06
CA PHE A 346 -3.27 19.56 4.32
C PHE A 346 -2.70 18.78 5.52
N LEU A 347 -2.73 17.45 5.47
CA LEU A 347 -2.24 16.59 6.56
C LEU A 347 -0.71 16.73 6.75
N ALA A 348 0.04 17.01 5.70
CA ALA A 348 1.46 17.31 5.81
C ALA A 348 1.72 18.64 6.55
N ALA A 349 0.91 19.67 6.28
CA ALA A 349 0.96 20.94 7.01
C ALA A 349 0.59 20.76 8.49
N VAL A 350 -0.50 20.02 8.75
CA VAL A 350 -0.93 19.64 10.11
C VAL A 350 0.17 18.85 10.83
N ARG A 351 0.84 17.92 10.16
CA ARG A 351 1.95 17.14 10.75
C ARG A 351 3.07 18.04 11.22
N ASN A 352 3.42 19.06 10.44
CA ASN A 352 4.47 20.02 10.83
C ASN A 352 4.03 20.85 12.03
N ARG A 353 2.76 21.29 12.05
CA ARG A 353 2.22 22.02 13.20
C ARG A 353 2.20 21.16 14.46
N ALA A 354 1.79 19.90 14.34
CA ALA A 354 1.83 18.93 15.44
C ALA A 354 3.27 18.71 15.95
N ALA A 355 4.24 18.58 15.04
CA ALA A 355 5.66 18.49 15.41
C ALA A 355 6.10 19.68 16.28
N ALA A 356 5.74 20.90 15.85
CA ALA A 356 6.06 22.13 16.57
C ALA A 356 5.38 22.19 17.95
N LEU A 357 4.08 21.86 18.06
CA LEU A 357 3.35 21.82 19.33
C LEU A 357 3.89 20.76 20.30
N LEU A 358 4.42 19.66 19.76
CA LEU A 358 4.99 18.57 20.54
C LEU A 358 6.50 18.74 20.79
N ARG A 359 7.14 19.78 20.23
CA ARG A 359 8.61 19.98 20.22
C ARG A 359 9.37 18.72 19.77
N ARG A 360 8.74 17.95 18.88
CA ARG A 360 9.28 16.72 18.30
C ARG A 360 9.78 16.99 16.88
N PRO A 361 10.77 16.23 16.41
CA PRO A 361 11.31 16.39 15.06
C PRO A 361 10.29 16.13 13.96
N TYR A 362 9.36 15.22 14.23
CA TYR A 362 8.26 14.88 13.33
C TYR A 362 6.98 14.77 14.16
N GLY A 363 5.88 15.28 13.60
CA GLY A 363 4.57 15.03 14.15
C GLY A 363 4.14 13.58 13.91
N PRO A 364 2.98 13.17 14.45
CA PRO A 364 2.40 11.87 14.15
C PRO A 364 2.33 11.63 12.63
N SER A 365 2.49 10.37 12.20
CA SER A 365 2.43 10.05 10.76
C SER A 365 1.13 10.52 10.13
N SER A 366 1.15 10.81 8.82
CA SER A 366 -0.04 11.30 8.11
C SER A 366 -1.22 10.34 8.26
N GLY A 367 -0.99 9.02 8.25
CA GLY A 367 -2.03 8.02 8.52
C GLY A 367 -2.63 8.12 9.92
N ARG A 368 -1.80 8.32 10.97
CA ARG A 368 -2.30 8.56 12.33
C ARG A 368 -3.10 9.86 12.43
N LEU A 369 -2.63 10.93 11.78
CA LEU A 369 -3.35 12.21 11.73
C LEU A 369 -4.68 12.07 11.02
N THR A 370 -4.74 11.36 9.88
CA THR A 370 -6.00 11.01 9.22
C THR A 370 -6.94 10.29 10.18
N ALA A 371 -6.46 9.24 10.86
CA ALA A 371 -7.26 8.44 11.78
C ALA A 371 -7.87 9.30 12.91
N GLY A 372 -7.05 10.13 13.54
CA GLY A 372 -7.51 11.05 14.59
C GLY A 372 -8.49 12.10 14.06
N TRP A 373 -8.23 12.66 12.87
CA TRP A 373 -9.14 13.64 12.25
C TRP A 373 -10.50 13.04 11.93
N LEU A 374 -10.52 11.82 11.37
CA LEU A 374 -11.74 11.09 11.08
C LEU A 374 -12.51 10.73 12.36
N ALA A 375 -11.81 10.27 13.40
CA ALA A 375 -12.44 9.95 14.69
C ALA A 375 -13.11 11.18 15.33
N CYS A 376 -12.41 12.32 15.35
CA CYS A 376 -12.87 13.54 16.01
C CYS A 376 -13.89 14.31 15.16
N HIS A 377 -13.54 14.57 13.90
CA HIS A 377 -14.20 15.55 13.03
C HIS A 377 -14.94 14.93 11.83
N GLY A 378 -14.77 13.64 11.58
CA GLY A 378 -15.41 12.92 10.48
C GLY A 378 -14.82 13.23 9.10
N LEU A 379 -15.29 12.52 8.07
CA LEU A 379 -14.77 12.65 6.71
C LEU A 379 -15.04 14.04 6.11
N LEU A 380 -16.25 14.56 6.31
CA LEU A 380 -16.62 15.91 5.88
C LEU A 380 -15.79 16.99 6.59
N GLY A 381 -15.43 16.77 7.86
CA GLY A 381 -14.59 17.69 8.61
C GLY A 381 -13.14 17.72 8.11
N LEU A 382 -12.61 16.57 7.68
CA LEU A 382 -11.31 16.49 7.03
C LEU A 382 -11.30 17.22 5.67
N LEU A 383 -12.29 16.93 4.81
CA LEU A 383 -12.43 17.59 3.50
C LEU A 383 -12.62 19.11 3.65
N GLU A 384 -13.42 19.56 4.62
CA GLU A 384 -13.61 20.99 4.90
C GLU A 384 -12.32 21.65 5.39
N ALA A 385 -11.57 21.00 6.28
CA ALA A 385 -10.30 21.54 6.78
C ALA A 385 -9.27 21.64 5.65
N SER A 386 -9.16 20.60 4.81
CA SER A 386 -8.30 20.62 3.63
C SER A 386 -8.67 21.75 2.67
N GLN A 387 -9.95 21.87 2.28
CA GLN A 387 -10.39 22.94 1.36
C GLN A 387 -10.15 24.34 1.94
N ARG A 388 -10.38 24.53 3.25
CA ARG A 388 -10.13 25.82 3.92
C ARG A 388 -8.64 26.16 3.92
N TRP A 389 -7.77 25.19 4.20
CA TRP A 389 -6.33 25.37 4.17
C TRP A 389 -5.85 25.76 2.77
N HIS A 390 -6.33 25.09 1.71
CA HIS A 390 -6.00 25.44 0.32
C HIS A 390 -6.48 26.85 -0.07
N ARG A 391 -7.67 27.28 0.36
CA ARG A 391 -8.17 28.65 0.07
C ARG A 391 -7.37 29.75 0.78
N TYR A 392 -6.78 29.44 1.93
CA TYR A 392 -6.00 30.41 2.71
C TYR A 392 -4.59 30.63 2.15
N GLN A 393 -4.11 29.79 1.21
CA GLN A 393 -2.79 29.93 0.62
C GLN A 393 -2.81 30.32 -0.87
N PRO A 394 -2.63 31.63 -1.18
CA PRO A 394 -2.22 32.02 -2.53
C PRO A 394 -0.73 32.34 -2.72
N ALA A 395 0.12 32.43 -1.66
CA ALA A 395 1.46 33.03 -1.83
C ALA A 395 2.62 32.52 -0.94
N ARG A 396 2.49 31.42 -0.18
CA ARG A 396 3.51 30.99 0.78
C ARG A 396 3.67 29.47 0.87
N ASP A 397 4.05 28.84 -0.23
CA ASP A 397 4.37 27.43 -0.24
C ASP A 397 5.67 27.16 0.56
N PRO A 398 5.62 26.45 1.71
CA PRO A 398 6.80 26.15 2.51
C PRO A 398 7.80 25.25 1.80
N ARG A 399 7.39 24.55 0.72
CA ARG A 399 8.30 23.76 -0.12
C ARG A 399 9.41 24.62 -0.73
N TRP A 400 9.19 25.94 -0.85
CA TRP A 400 10.12 26.86 -1.52
C TRP A 400 10.73 27.92 -0.62
N ARG A 401 10.51 27.88 0.70
CA ARG A 401 11.22 28.78 1.62
C ARG A 401 12.68 28.35 1.74
N VAL A 402 13.50 28.98 0.91
CA VAL A 402 14.96 29.00 1.01
C VAL A 402 15.41 30.46 1.18
N PRO A 403 16.58 30.74 1.78
CA PRO A 403 17.15 32.07 1.72
C PRO A 403 17.16 32.59 0.29
N GLU A 404 16.88 33.88 0.10
CA GLU A 404 16.91 34.48 -1.23
C GLU A 404 18.30 34.27 -1.85
N GLY A 405 18.35 33.77 -3.09
CA GLY A 405 19.60 33.43 -3.77
C GLY A 405 20.26 32.12 -3.33
N PHE A 406 19.63 31.31 -2.46
CA PHE A 406 20.18 30.03 -2.02
C PHE A 406 20.37 29.04 -3.17
N ARG A 407 21.55 28.42 -3.20
CA ARG A 407 21.94 27.39 -4.18
C ARG A 407 22.77 26.33 -3.48
N LEU A 408 22.45 25.06 -3.72
CA LEU A 408 23.29 23.96 -3.23
C LEU A 408 24.66 23.97 -3.92
N PRO A 409 25.75 23.67 -3.19
CA PRO A 409 27.04 23.40 -3.80
C PRO A 409 26.93 22.23 -4.78
N ALA A 410 27.41 22.45 -6.00
CA ALA A 410 27.45 21.43 -7.04
C ALA A 410 28.43 20.32 -6.64
N ILE A 411 28.04 19.06 -6.85
CA ILE A 411 28.98 17.93 -6.79
C ILE A 411 29.44 17.61 -8.21
N LEU A 412 28.48 17.56 -9.14
CA LEU A 412 28.73 17.44 -10.57
C LEU A 412 28.32 18.70 -11.33
N GLY A 413 27.25 19.38 -10.91
CA GLY A 413 26.73 20.53 -11.64
C GLY A 413 26.18 20.11 -13.01
N GLU A 414 26.84 20.52 -14.09
CA GLU A 414 26.54 20.05 -15.44
C GLU A 414 27.60 19.06 -15.90
N TYR A 415 27.17 17.88 -16.34
CA TYR A 415 28.03 16.82 -16.82
C TYR A 415 27.56 16.34 -18.19
N THR A 416 28.45 16.34 -19.16
CA THR A 416 28.18 15.86 -20.52
C THR A 416 29.21 14.83 -20.93
N ALA A 417 28.75 13.70 -21.46
CA ALA A 417 29.62 12.68 -22.06
C ALA A 417 28.87 11.93 -23.16
N ASP A 418 29.55 11.62 -24.26
CA ASP A 418 29.01 10.84 -25.38
C ASP A 418 27.70 11.40 -25.97
N GLY A 419 27.54 12.73 -25.94
CA GLY A 419 26.33 13.42 -26.39
C GLY A 419 25.14 13.33 -25.42
N HIS A 420 25.31 12.68 -24.27
CA HIS A 420 24.35 12.66 -23.17
C HIS A 420 24.67 13.82 -22.20
N SER A 421 23.64 14.34 -21.54
CA SER A 421 23.78 15.38 -20.52
C SER A 421 23.09 14.99 -19.21
N ALA A 422 23.65 15.51 -18.13
CA ALA A 422 23.12 15.41 -16.78
C ALA A 422 23.31 16.78 -16.11
N ARG A 423 22.21 17.38 -15.67
CA ARG A 423 22.21 18.67 -14.98
C ARG A 423 21.63 18.52 -13.61
N GLU A 424 22.42 18.91 -12.62
CA GLU A 424 22.06 18.88 -11.22
C GLU A 424 21.06 20.01 -10.88
N LEU A 425 19.99 19.65 -10.17
CA LEU A 425 18.91 20.57 -9.81
C LEU A 425 19.21 21.22 -8.46
N LEU A 426 20.01 22.28 -8.49
CA LEU A 426 20.61 22.91 -7.30
C LEU A 426 19.74 23.96 -6.60
N THR A 427 18.61 24.32 -7.21
CA THR A 427 17.70 25.35 -6.68
C THR A 427 16.26 24.85 -6.68
N PRO A 428 15.42 25.39 -5.79
CA PRO A 428 14.03 24.99 -5.77
C PRO A 428 13.30 25.35 -7.07
N GLN A 429 13.61 26.50 -7.65
CA GLN A 429 13.08 26.91 -8.95
C GLN A 429 13.45 25.90 -10.07
N ALA A 430 14.70 25.44 -10.15
CA ALA A 430 15.12 24.46 -11.15
C ALA A 430 14.35 23.12 -11.00
N LEU A 431 14.01 22.74 -9.78
CA LEU A 431 13.22 21.55 -9.49
C LEU A 431 11.75 21.72 -9.90
N ALA A 432 11.17 22.91 -9.67
CA ALA A 432 9.82 23.25 -10.10
C ALA A 432 9.69 23.23 -11.63
N GLU A 433 10.65 23.85 -12.32
CA GLU A 433 10.73 23.89 -13.78
C GLU A 433 10.86 22.49 -14.38
N GLU A 434 11.70 21.63 -13.78
CA GLU A 434 11.82 20.23 -14.22
C GLU A 434 10.50 19.46 -14.02
N GLY A 435 9.84 19.62 -12.86
CA GLY A 435 8.55 18.97 -12.59
C GLY A 435 7.46 19.40 -13.57
N ALA A 436 7.40 20.69 -13.91
CA ALA A 436 6.51 21.21 -14.94
C ALA A 436 6.83 20.64 -16.33
N ALA A 437 8.12 20.63 -16.70
CA ALA A 437 8.56 20.16 -18.01
C ALA A 437 8.38 18.65 -18.21
N MET A 438 8.49 17.86 -17.14
CA MET A 438 8.41 16.41 -17.17
C MET A 438 7.02 15.88 -16.78
N HIS A 439 6.08 16.76 -16.39
CA HIS A 439 4.74 16.41 -15.91
C HIS A 439 4.73 15.32 -14.82
N HIS A 440 5.67 15.40 -13.86
CA HIS A 440 5.70 14.51 -12.70
C HIS A 440 6.09 15.25 -11.44
N CYS A 441 5.86 14.60 -10.29
CA CYS A 441 5.83 15.25 -8.99
C CYS A 441 7.21 15.61 -8.40
N VAL A 442 8.29 15.68 -9.19
CA VAL A 442 9.63 15.98 -8.67
C VAL A 442 9.73 17.35 -8.00
N ALA A 443 8.86 18.30 -8.37
CA ALA A 443 8.72 19.58 -7.68
C ALA A 443 8.44 19.43 -6.16
N ASN A 444 7.90 18.28 -5.73
CA ASN A 444 7.63 17.98 -4.34
C ASN A 444 8.83 17.40 -3.59
N TYR A 445 9.96 17.16 -4.26
CA TYR A 445 11.10 16.41 -3.72
C TYR A 445 12.12 17.32 -3.01
N TRP A 446 11.77 18.59 -2.81
CA TRP A 446 12.61 19.53 -2.07
C TRP A 446 12.93 19.06 -0.63
N PRO A 447 12.00 18.44 0.13
CA PRO A 447 12.32 17.84 1.44
C PRO A 447 13.46 16.81 1.39
N GLU A 448 13.50 15.98 0.36
CA GLU A 448 14.51 14.96 0.13
C GLU A 448 15.87 15.63 -0.15
N VAL A 449 15.87 16.68 -0.98
CA VAL A 449 17.06 17.52 -1.22
C VAL A 449 17.57 18.19 0.07
N VAL A 450 16.67 18.69 0.93
CA VAL A 450 17.03 19.22 2.27
C VAL A 450 17.62 18.14 3.18
N ASN A 451 17.30 16.87 2.97
CA ASN A 451 17.88 15.74 3.70
C ASN A 451 19.19 15.23 3.10
N GLY A 452 19.65 15.82 1.98
CA GLY A 452 20.92 15.53 1.34
C GLY A 452 20.81 14.85 -0.02
N ASP A 453 19.62 14.48 -0.49
CA ASP A 453 19.45 13.82 -1.79
C ASP A 453 19.83 14.74 -2.96
N ARG A 454 20.27 14.14 -4.07
CA ARG A 454 20.64 14.85 -5.30
C ARG A 454 19.70 14.48 -6.43
N LEU A 455 19.13 15.50 -7.06
CA LEU A 455 18.24 15.35 -8.21
C LEU A 455 18.92 15.83 -9.48
N PHE A 456 18.80 15.03 -10.54
CA PHE A 456 19.38 15.33 -11.85
C PHE A 456 18.32 15.27 -12.94
N ALA A 457 18.32 16.28 -13.81
CA ALA A 457 17.69 16.20 -15.12
C ALA A 457 18.68 15.53 -16.09
N LEU A 458 18.29 14.39 -16.66
CA LEU A 458 19.08 13.59 -17.58
C LEU A 458 18.50 13.68 -18.99
N GLN A 459 19.37 13.75 -19.99
CA GLN A 459 18.99 13.70 -21.40
C GLN A 459 19.99 12.85 -22.19
N LEU A 460 19.47 11.91 -22.99
CA LEU A 460 20.27 11.14 -23.95
C LEU A 460 20.43 11.91 -25.27
N SER A 461 21.36 11.46 -26.12
CA SER A 461 21.67 12.08 -27.40
C SER A 461 20.54 11.93 -28.43
N ASP A 462 19.66 10.95 -28.23
CA ASP A 462 18.44 10.72 -29.01
C ASP A 462 17.24 11.56 -28.55
N GLY A 463 17.41 12.35 -27.48
CA GLY A 463 16.38 13.22 -26.90
C GLY A 463 15.54 12.58 -25.80
N GLU A 464 15.76 11.32 -25.42
CA GLU A 464 15.09 10.73 -24.24
C GLU A 464 15.45 11.54 -22.98
N ARG A 465 14.44 11.89 -22.17
CA ARG A 465 14.61 12.63 -20.92
C ARG A 465 14.18 11.80 -19.72
N ALA A 466 14.87 11.96 -18.60
CA ALA A 466 14.49 11.40 -17.32
C ALA A 466 14.93 12.29 -16.16
N THR A 467 14.29 12.13 -15.02
CA THR A 467 14.75 12.72 -13.76
C THR A 467 15.22 11.60 -12.84
N ALA A 468 16.43 11.73 -12.30
CA ALA A 468 17.05 10.77 -11.38
C ALA A 468 17.14 11.35 -9.97
N GLN A 469 16.87 10.51 -8.96
CA GLN A 469 17.08 10.80 -7.54
C GLN A 469 18.16 9.89 -6.99
N TYR A 470 19.18 10.51 -6.41
CA TYR A 470 20.25 9.84 -5.70
C TYR A 470 20.14 10.14 -4.21
N ALA A 471 19.81 9.12 -3.41
CA ALA A 471 19.72 9.27 -1.97
C ALA A 471 21.11 9.19 -1.34
N VAL A 472 21.31 9.93 -0.25
CA VAL A 472 22.53 9.83 0.55
C VAL A 472 22.50 8.53 1.38
N ASP A 473 23.52 7.70 1.25
CA ASP A 473 23.68 6.47 2.03
C ASP A 473 24.13 6.84 3.46
N PRO A 474 23.39 6.47 4.52
CA PRO A 474 23.82 6.72 5.88
C PRO A 474 25.13 5.96 6.18
N PRO A 475 26.17 6.61 6.73
CA PRO A 475 27.44 5.94 6.97
C PRO A 475 27.28 4.90 8.08
N TYR A 476 27.39 3.62 7.73
CA TYR A 476 27.63 2.54 8.70
C TYR A 476 29.14 2.43 9.06
N ALA A 477 30.03 3.10 8.31
CA ALA A 477 31.46 3.10 8.53
C ALA A 477 32.04 4.53 8.60
N PRO A 478 32.81 4.90 9.64
CA PRO A 478 33.40 6.24 9.80
C PRO A 478 34.38 6.68 8.70
N ASP A 479 34.97 5.73 7.97
CA ASP A 479 36.15 5.99 7.13
C ASP A 479 35.83 6.21 5.64
N GLU A 480 34.59 6.03 5.19
CA GLU A 480 34.24 6.07 3.74
C GLU A 480 33.63 7.40 3.24
N GLY A 481 33.29 8.34 4.14
CA GLY A 481 32.66 9.61 3.79
C GLY A 481 31.24 9.48 3.20
N THR A 482 30.63 10.60 2.82
CA THR A 482 29.26 10.64 2.25
C THR A 482 29.23 9.96 0.88
N ARG A 483 28.35 8.97 0.69
CA ARG A 483 28.11 8.28 -0.60
C ARG A 483 26.64 8.39 -1.00
N TYR A 484 26.37 8.15 -2.27
CA TYR A 484 25.03 8.20 -2.85
C TYR A 484 24.64 6.87 -3.48
N GLU A 485 23.33 6.62 -3.55
CA GLU A 485 22.72 5.50 -4.26
C GLU A 485 21.57 5.96 -5.16
N LEU A 486 21.37 5.32 -6.31
CA LEU A 486 20.25 5.63 -7.20
C LEU A 486 18.97 4.99 -6.67
N VAL A 487 18.01 5.79 -6.20
CA VAL A 487 16.75 5.31 -5.62
C VAL A 487 15.55 5.47 -6.55
N GLN A 488 15.60 6.42 -7.48
CA GLN A 488 14.51 6.62 -8.44
C GLN A 488 15.02 7.14 -9.79
N LEU A 489 14.40 6.65 -10.87
CA LEU A 489 14.61 7.11 -12.24
C LEU A 489 13.29 7.07 -13.01
N ARG A 490 12.80 8.23 -13.47
CA ARG A 490 11.48 8.37 -14.12
C ARG A 490 11.55 9.25 -15.37
N GLY A 491 10.88 8.82 -16.44
CA GLY A 491 10.64 9.63 -17.64
C GLY A 491 9.41 10.53 -17.49
N PRO A 492 9.04 11.29 -18.55
CA PRO A 492 7.87 12.17 -18.52
C PRO A 492 6.60 11.41 -18.15
N PHE A 493 5.72 12.02 -17.36
CA PHE A 493 4.50 11.39 -16.82
C PHE A 493 4.77 10.10 -15.99
N ASN A 494 5.88 10.05 -15.26
CA ASN A 494 6.31 8.89 -14.46
C ASN A 494 6.54 7.58 -15.26
N ARG A 495 6.74 7.67 -16.58
CA ARG A 495 6.95 6.49 -17.43
C ARG A 495 8.27 5.78 -17.10
N GLN A 496 8.32 4.47 -17.36
CA GLN A 496 9.58 3.73 -17.35
C GLN A 496 10.51 4.24 -18.45
N VAL A 497 11.81 4.19 -18.18
CA VAL A 497 12.87 4.67 -19.08
C VAL A 497 13.55 3.51 -19.81
N SER A 498 14.30 3.81 -20.86
CA SER A 498 15.07 2.81 -21.60
C SER A 498 16.25 2.22 -20.80
N ARG A 499 16.81 1.11 -21.28
CA ARG A 499 18.05 0.55 -20.73
C ARG A 499 19.25 1.49 -20.92
N ALA A 500 19.27 2.27 -22.00
CA ALA A 500 20.32 3.26 -22.24
C ALA A 500 20.28 4.36 -21.17
N MET A 501 19.07 4.84 -20.82
CA MET A 501 18.89 5.82 -19.75
C MET A 501 19.27 5.24 -18.37
N GLN A 502 18.96 3.96 -18.10
CA GLN A 502 19.41 3.28 -16.88
C GLN A 502 20.94 3.23 -16.79
N ALA A 503 21.62 2.89 -17.89
CA ALA A 503 23.08 2.86 -17.95
C ALA A 503 23.68 4.26 -17.75
N TRP A 504 23.06 5.29 -18.33
CA TRP A 504 23.48 6.68 -18.14
C TRP A 504 23.33 7.12 -16.68
N ALA A 505 22.20 6.85 -16.04
CA ALA A 505 21.98 7.16 -14.63
C ALA A 505 22.98 6.43 -13.70
N ALA A 506 23.36 5.19 -14.03
CA ALA A 506 24.39 4.45 -13.31
C ALA A 506 25.80 5.06 -13.50
N ARG A 507 26.11 5.58 -14.69
CA ARG A 507 27.37 6.31 -14.91
C ARG A 507 27.43 7.60 -14.08
N ILE A 508 26.33 8.35 -14.03
CA ILE A 508 26.25 9.55 -13.17
C ILE A 508 26.44 9.18 -11.70
N LEU A 509 25.91 8.04 -11.23
CA LEU A 509 26.16 7.55 -9.87
C LEU A 509 27.65 7.28 -9.60
N THR A 510 28.33 6.62 -10.53
CA THR A 510 29.78 6.36 -10.44
C THR A 510 30.58 7.66 -10.37
N GLU A 511 30.23 8.63 -11.21
CA GLU A 511 30.87 9.95 -11.19
C GLU A 511 30.57 10.69 -9.88
N LEU A 512 29.32 10.72 -9.42
CA LEU A 512 28.92 11.36 -8.18
C LEU A 512 29.72 10.83 -6.97
N ASN A 513 29.99 9.53 -6.95
CA ASN A 513 30.75 8.84 -5.91
C ASN A 513 32.26 8.76 -6.15
N ALA A 514 32.80 9.37 -7.21
CA ALA A 514 34.22 9.27 -7.51
C ALA A 514 35.10 9.83 -6.37
N PRO A 515 36.26 9.22 -6.03
CA PRO A 515 37.08 9.63 -4.89
C PRO A 515 37.47 11.11 -4.90
N GLN A 516 37.81 11.66 -6.08
CA GLN A 516 38.17 13.06 -6.26
C GLN A 516 37.06 14.06 -5.92
N ARG A 517 35.81 13.61 -5.71
CA ARG A 517 34.66 14.44 -5.35
C ARG A 517 34.30 14.37 -3.87
N ALA A 518 35.12 13.74 -3.03
CA ALA A 518 34.86 13.59 -1.60
C ALA A 518 34.60 14.95 -0.90
N ASP A 519 35.44 15.95 -1.15
CA ASP A 519 35.28 17.29 -0.56
C ASP A 519 33.99 17.98 -1.04
N ALA A 520 33.66 17.85 -2.31
CA ALA A 520 32.42 18.41 -2.87
C ALA A 520 31.18 17.74 -2.26
N ARG A 521 31.22 16.41 -2.04
CA ARG A 521 30.15 15.69 -1.35
C ARG A 521 30.00 16.16 0.10
N ALA A 522 31.11 16.34 0.82
CA ALA A 522 31.10 16.83 2.20
C ALA A 522 30.51 18.26 2.29
N GLN A 523 31.00 19.19 1.46
CA GLN A 523 30.52 20.57 1.43
C GLN A 523 29.03 20.66 1.11
N ALA A 524 28.55 19.84 0.16
CA ALA A 524 27.16 19.89 -0.22
C ALA A 524 26.23 19.22 0.80
N TYR A 525 26.73 18.21 1.52
CA TYR A 525 26.02 17.64 2.66
C TYR A 525 25.96 18.64 3.83
N ASP A 526 27.05 19.32 4.16
CA ASP A 526 27.09 20.38 5.18
C ASP A 526 26.12 21.54 4.83
N ALA A 527 26.06 21.94 3.55
CA ALA A 527 25.10 22.93 3.08
C ALA A 527 23.64 22.45 3.21
N SER A 528 23.39 21.15 3.01
CA SER A 528 22.06 20.55 3.20
C SER A 528 21.68 20.51 4.68
N LEU A 529 22.64 20.24 5.59
CA LEU A 529 22.44 20.33 7.04
C LEU A 529 22.14 21.77 7.50
N ALA A 530 22.86 22.76 6.97
CA ALA A 530 22.60 24.18 7.26
C ALA A 530 21.22 24.61 6.73
N LEU A 531 20.84 24.16 5.53
CA LEU A 531 19.52 24.38 4.97
C LEU A 531 18.42 23.73 5.82
N ASN A 532 18.67 22.55 6.40
CA ASN A 532 17.74 21.87 7.29
C ASN A 532 17.32 22.76 8.46
N HIS A 533 18.24 23.57 9.01
CA HIS A 533 17.95 24.52 10.08
C HIS A 533 17.01 25.63 9.60
N VAL A 534 17.38 26.36 8.54
CA VAL A 534 16.56 27.45 7.99
C VAL A 534 15.18 26.96 7.57
N TRP A 535 15.13 25.79 6.94
CA TRP A 535 13.90 25.18 6.48
C TRP A 535 13.03 24.68 7.63
N ARG A 536 13.63 24.26 8.77
CA ARG A 536 12.91 23.92 10.00
C ARG A 536 12.24 25.15 10.61
N ASP A 537 12.96 26.25 10.73
CA ASP A 537 12.42 27.51 11.26
C ASP A 537 11.32 28.07 10.33
N ALA A 538 11.58 28.06 9.03
CA ALA A 538 10.61 28.43 8.01
C ALA A 538 9.35 27.55 8.01
N ARG A 539 9.46 26.24 8.28
CA ARG A 539 8.32 25.33 8.44
C ARG A 539 7.53 25.62 9.71
N GLN A 540 8.18 26.01 10.80
CA GLN A 540 7.51 26.39 12.04
C GLN A 540 6.74 27.71 11.87
N GLU A 541 7.31 28.67 11.16
CA GLU A 541 6.66 29.94 10.82
C GLU A 541 5.54 29.79 9.77
N ALA A 542 5.68 28.87 8.81
CA ALA A 542 4.68 28.64 7.77
C ALA A 542 3.54 27.68 8.21
N ALA A 543 3.68 27.06 9.38
CA ALA A 543 2.67 26.19 9.99
C ALA A 543 1.55 26.97 10.72
N VAL A 544 1.30 28.23 10.35
CA VAL A 544 0.13 28.97 10.83
C VAL A 544 -1.13 28.35 10.23
N LEU A 545 -1.78 27.51 11.01
CA LEU A 545 -3.10 27.01 10.71
C LEU A 545 -4.13 28.06 11.16
N ASP A 546 -5.27 28.14 10.48
CA ASP A 546 -6.35 29.00 10.96
C ASP A 546 -6.84 28.53 12.35
N ALA A 547 -7.42 29.45 13.13
CA ALA A 547 -7.83 29.18 14.51
C ALA A 547 -8.80 27.99 14.65
N LYS A 548 -9.62 27.69 13.64
CA LYS A 548 -10.50 26.51 13.67
C LYS A 548 -9.68 25.24 13.49
N THR A 549 -8.75 25.22 12.54
CA THR A 549 -7.84 24.08 12.32
C THR A 549 -6.96 23.82 13.56
N GLU A 550 -6.47 24.87 14.24
CA GLU A 550 -5.71 24.72 15.49
C GLU A 550 -6.53 24.01 16.58
N ARG A 551 -7.78 24.41 16.80
CA ARG A 551 -8.68 23.72 17.74
C ARG A 551 -8.95 22.29 17.33
N GLN A 552 -9.10 22.04 16.03
CA GLN A 552 -9.30 20.68 15.51
C GLN A 552 -8.08 19.79 15.75
N LEU A 553 -6.86 20.31 15.52
CA LEU A 553 -5.61 19.61 15.80
C LEU A 553 -5.45 19.33 17.30
N ALA A 554 -5.77 20.28 18.18
CA ALA A 554 -5.71 20.06 19.63
C ALA A 554 -6.59 18.88 20.07
N ALA A 555 -7.82 18.78 19.53
CA ALA A 555 -8.70 17.64 19.80
C ALA A 555 -8.12 16.31 19.27
N VAL A 556 -7.45 16.34 18.12
CA VAL A 556 -6.78 15.16 17.54
C VAL A 556 -5.59 14.72 18.38
N LEU A 557 -4.76 15.65 18.87
CA LEU A 557 -3.63 15.34 19.77
C LEU A 557 -4.15 14.77 21.10
N ALA A 558 -5.21 15.36 21.66
CA ALA A 558 -5.87 14.83 22.86
C ALA A 558 -6.41 13.41 22.64
N TRP A 559 -6.97 13.12 21.46
CA TRP A 559 -7.40 11.76 21.09
C TRP A 559 -6.24 10.75 21.03
N PHE A 560 -5.03 11.19 20.66
CA PHE A 560 -3.83 10.35 20.78
C PHE A 560 -3.32 10.19 22.22
N GLY A 561 -3.93 10.86 23.20
CA GLY A 561 -3.39 10.96 24.56
C GLY A 561 -2.11 11.81 24.65
N THR A 562 -1.89 12.71 23.68
CA THR A 562 -0.70 13.57 23.63
C THR A 562 -1.07 15.01 23.96
N THR A 563 -0.35 15.62 24.89
CA THR A 563 -0.54 17.02 25.27
C THR A 563 0.58 17.87 24.65
N PRO A 564 0.29 19.08 24.11
CA PRO A 564 1.32 20.01 23.69
C PRO A 564 2.31 20.28 24.82
N VAL A 565 3.58 20.40 24.47
CA VAL A 565 4.66 20.60 25.44
C VAL A 565 4.76 22.09 25.78
N PRO A 566 5.04 22.49 27.04
CA PRO A 566 5.23 23.89 27.43
C PRO A 566 6.20 24.66 26.52
N GLN A 567 6.01 25.99 26.40
CA GLN A 567 6.74 26.82 25.43
C GLN A 567 8.25 26.89 25.65
N ASP A 568 8.69 26.74 26.89
CA ASP A 568 10.08 26.72 27.35
C ASP A 568 10.85 25.47 26.90
N VAL A 569 10.16 24.44 26.40
CA VAL A 569 10.78 23.25 25.82
C VAL A 569 11.34 23.54 24.43
N ILE A 570 12.62 23.21 24.25
CA ILE A 570 13.37 23.37 23.01
C ILE A 570 13.36 22.06 22.19
N LEU A 571 13.55 20.91 22.85
CA LEU A 571 13.61 19.59 22.22
C LEU A 571 12.98 18.53 23.13
N ALA A 572 12.20 17.62 22.57
CA ALA A 572 11.83 16.35 23.20
C ALA A 572 12.12 15.19 22.23
N ASP A 573 12.95 14.22 22.65
CA ASP A 573 13.37 13.09 21.81
C ASP A 573 13.88 11.91 22.67
N PHE A 574 14.32 10.82 22.04
CA PHE A 574 14.98 9.70 22.72
C PHE A 574 16.51 9.87 22.75
N ILE A 575 17.15 9.34 23.80
CA ILE A 575 18.61 9.35 23.91
C ILE A 575 19.22 8.45 22.81
N ALA A 576 20.00 9.04 21.91
CA ALA A 576 20.65 8.29 20.84
C ALA A 576 21.88 7.53 21.35
N GLY A 577 22.07 6.32 20.81
CA GLY A 577 23.19 5.47 21.19
C GLY A 577 23.07 4.86 22.58
N PHE A 578 21.90 4.95 23.22
CA PHE A 578 21.65 4.44 24.57
C PHE A 578 22.21 3.03 24.77
N GLN A 579 21.91 2.12 23.83
CA GLN A 579 22.36 0.72 23.86
C GLN A 579 23.88 0.49 23.81
N TYR A 580 24.68 1.48 23.39
CA TYR A 580 26.13 1.38 23.22
C TYR A 580 26.93 2.01 24.37
N HIS A 581 26.23 2.57 25.36
CA HIS A 581 26.84 3.28 26.48
C HIS A 581 26.41 2.66 27.82
N GLU A 582 26.50 3.42 28.91
CA GLU A 582 26.21 2.90 30.25
C GLU A 582 24.70 2.77 30.53
N GLY A 583 23.86 3.34 29.64
CA GLY A 583 22.40 3.32 29.74
C GLY A 583 21.76 1.98 30.08
N PRO A 584 22.04 0.87 29.37
CA PRO A 584 21.41 -0.43 29.63
C PRO A 584 21.79 -1.03 30.98
N LYS A 585 22.92 -0.62 31.57
CA LYS A 585 23.35 -1.08 32.90
C LYS A 585 22.63 -0.34 34.03
N LEU A 586 22.18 0.89 33.75
CA LEU A 586 21.57 1.81 34.70
C LEU A 586 20.05 1.93 34.51
N GLU A 587 19.47 1.17 33.57
CA GLU A 587 18.07 1.30 33.14
C GLU A 587 17.04 1.13 34.28
N ASP A 588 17.37 0.30 35.28
CA ASP A 588 16.50 0.10 36.45
C ASP A 588 16.50 1.29 37.41
N GLU A 589 17.51 2.16 37.33
CA GLU A 589 17.70 3.34 38.18
C GLU A 589 17.16 4.63 37.54
N LEU A 590 16.92 4.60 36.22
CA LEU A 590 16.37 5.72 35.47
C LEU A 590 14.87 5.88 35.71
N ALA A 591 14.45 7.11 36.01
CA ALA A 591 13.07 7.47 36.27
C ALA A 591 12.70 8.84 35.65
N PRO A 592 11.44 9.01 35.20
CA PRO A 592 10.94 10.31 34.77
C PRO A 592 11.15 11.41 35.82
N GLY A 593 11.55 12.60 35.36
CA GLY A 593 11.81 13.77 36.20
C GLY A 593 13.28 13.95 36.61
N GLN A 594 14.12 12.93 36.48
CA GLN A 594 15.54 13.04 36.85
C GLN A 594 16.31 13.99 35.91
N PRO A 595 17.19 14.85 36.44
CA PRO A 595 17.98 15.78 35.65
C PRO A 595 19.05 15.07 34.82
N LEU A 596 19.43 15.68 33.70
CA LEU A 596 20.46 15.23 32.78
C LEU A 596 21.41 16.38 32.47
N ASP A 597 22.69 16.07 32.30
CA ASP A 597 23.71 17.02 31.90
C ASP A 597 23.93 16.96 30.38
N LEU A 598 24.06 18.14 29.76
CA LEU A 598 24.34 18.30 28.33
C LEU A 598 25.77 18.79 28.13
N VAL A 599 26.64 17.94 27.58
CA VAL A 599 28.07 18.23 27.39
C VAL A 599 28.40 18.30 25.91
N ARG A 600 28.92 19.45 25.44
CA ARG A 600 29.33 19.60 24.04
C ARG A 600 30.68 18.93 23.76
N GLU A 601 30.77 18.21 22.65
CA GLU A 601 32.00 17.56 22.18
C GLU A 601 32.41 18.10 20.78
N PRO A 602 33.01 19.31 20.67
CA PRO A 602 33.46 19.89 19.39
C PRO A 602 34.41 19.02 18.59
N ASP A 603 35.28 18.29 19.29
CA ASP A 603 36.35 17.51 18.70
C ASP A 603 35.95 16.04 18.48
N ASN A 604 34.65 15.74 18.56
CA ASN A 604 34.15 14.39 18.30
C ASN A 604 34.46 13.99 16.84
N PRO A 605 35.13 12.86 16.61
CA PRO A 605 35.63 12.48 15.27
C PRO A 605 34.51 12.15 14.28
N HIS A 606 33.31 11.84 14.77
CA HIS A 606 32.16 11.48 13.94
C HIS A 606 31.22 12.65 13.67
N ASP A 607 31.12 13.59 14.61
CA ASP A 607 30.17 14.71 14.54
C ASP A 607 30.59 15.90 15.42
N ARG A 608 31.06 16.99 14.79
CA ARG A 608 31.47 18.22 15.49
C ARG A 608 30.34 18.93 16.25
N GLN A 609 29.08 18.58 15.97
CA GLN A 609 27.90 19.09 16.66
C GLN A 609 27.44 18.19 17.81
N ALA A 610 28.18 17.13 18.14
CA ALA A 610 27.83 16.19 19.20
C ALA A 610 27.57 16.90 20.55
N VAL A 611 26.46 16.51 21.17
CA VAL A 611 26.08 16.87 22.54
C VAL A 611 25.82 15.57 23.29
N ARG A 612 26.71 15.23 24.21
CA ARG A 612 26.61 14.06 25.08
C ARG A 612 25.58 14.32 26.18
N ILE A 613 24.87 13.27 26.57
CA ILE A 613 23.87 13.26 27.64
C ILE A 613 24.38 12.36 28.76
N ASP A 614 24.58 12.95 29.94
CA ASP A 614 25.06 12.26 31.14
C ASP A 614 23.98 12.25 32.24
N TRP A 615 23.99 11.23 33.08
CA TRP A 615 23.18 11.11 34.30
C TRP A 615 24.08 10.69 35.46
N HIS A 616 24.23 11.53 36.49
CA HIS A 616 25.20 11.33 37.59
C HIS A 616 26.60 10.96 37.08
N ASP A 617 27.16 11.74 36.16
CA ASP A 617 28.46 11.50 35.50
C ASP A 617 28.55 10.23 34.64
N HIS A 618 27.49 9.43 34.53
CA HIS A 618 27.43 8.27 33.64
C HIS A 618 26.93 8.66 32.26
N LYS A 619 27.67 8.24 31.22
CA LYS A 619 27.29 8.53 29.85
C LYS A 619 26.12 7.66 29.43
N LEU A 620 24.95 8.28 29.27
CA LEU A 620 23.76 7.60 28.76
C LEU A 620 23.74 7.57 27.23
N GLY A 621 24.26 8.61 26.58
CA GLY A 621 24.35 8.67 25.12
C GLY A 621 24.47 10.08 24.58
N TYR A 622 23.75 10.38 23.51
CA TYR A 622 23.85 11.64 22.79
C TYR A 622 22.48 12.21 22.42
N VAL A 623 22.42 13.53 22.25
CA VAL A 623 21.36 14.17 21.48
C VAL A 623 21.47 13.64 20.03
N PRO A 624 20.38 13.16 19.41
CA PRO A 624 20.43 12.58 18.07
C PRO A 624 21.14 13.49 17.05
N ARG A 625 22.06 12.93 16.25
CA ARG A 625 22.91 13.67 15.28
C ARG A 625 22.15 14.62 14.37
N ARG A 626 20.95 14.24 13.90
CA ARG A 626 20.10 15.09 13.04
C ARG A 626 19.49 16.30 13.76
N LYS A 627 19.65 16.40 15.09
CA LYS A 627 18.92 17.28 16.00
C LYS A 627 19.81 18.07 16.97
N ASN A 628 21.08 17.69 17.10
CA ASN A 628 22.00 18.30 18.05
C ASN A 628 22.46 19.72 17.64
N ALA A 629 22.35 20.11 16.37
CA ALA A 629 22.85 21.40 15.86
C ALA A 629 22.38 22.63 16.66
N ASP A 630 21.07 22.76 16.93
CA ASP A 630 20.51 23.90 17.68
C ASP A 630 20.96 23.87 19.15
N ILE A 631 20.90 22.70 19.79
CA ILE A 631 21.35 22.52 21.17
C ILE A 631 22.85 22.86 21.28
N ALA A 632 23.67 22.37 20.36
CA ALA A 632 25.09 22.66 20.29
C ALA A 632 25.36 24.16 20.10
N ALA A 633 24.62 24.83 19.21
CA ALA A 633 24.76 26.26 18.96
C ALA A 633 24.34 27.11 20.17
N ARG A 634 23.28 26.72 20.89
CA ARG A 634 22.83 27.37 22.14
C ARG A 634 23.86 27.22 23.25
N LEU A 635 24.37 26.00 23.47
CA LEU A 635 25.43 25.72 24.44
C LEU A 635 26.72 26.49 24.08
N ALA A 636 27.08 26.55 22.79
CA ALA A 636 28.24 27.32 22.33
C ALA A 636 28.10 28.84 22.57
N ARG A 637 26.87 29.37 22.53
CA ARG A 637 26.55 30.75 22.90
C ARG A 637 26.45 30.98 24.42
N GLY A 638 26.67 29.95 25.23
CA GLY A 638 26.58 30.02 26.69
C GLY A 638 25.15 30.06 27.23
N GLU A 639 24.13 29.69 26.45
CA GLU A 639 22.76 29.57 26.96
C GLU A 639 22.68 28.47 28.02
N ARG A 640 22.01 28.77 29.15
CA ARG A 640 21.73 27.76 30.18
C ARG A 640 20.54 26.91 29.75
N LEU A 641 20.81 25.66 29.42
CA LEU A 641 19.81 24.66 29.09
C LEU A 641 19.65 23.68 30.25
N GLN A 642 18.43 23.25 30.52
CA GLN A 642 18.14 22.16 31.45
C GLN A 642 17.67 20.94 30.66
N ALA A 643 18.14 19.76 31.02
CA ALA A 643 17.63 18.51 30.47
C ALA A 643 17.13 17.60 31.60
N ARG A 644 16.11 16.79 31.29
CA ARG A 644 15.57 15.79 32.21
C ARG A 644 14.89 14.64 31.47
N ILE A 645 14.77 13.51 32.15
CA ILE A 645 14.02 12.35 31.65
C ILE A 645 12.52 12.65 31.71
N ILE A 646 11.77 12.30 30.66
CA ILE A 646 10.30 12.48 30.63
C ILE A 646 9.54 11.15 30.55
N ALA A 647 10.15 10.10 30.01
CA ALA A 647 9.59 8.76 30.00
C ALA A 647 10.70 7.69 29.97
N VAL A 648 10.42 6.54 30.59
CA VAL A 648 11.24 5.33 30.48
C VAL A 648 10.31 4.18 30.15
N ASP A 649 10.45 3.60 28.95
CA ASP A 649 9.72 2.41 28.50
C ASP A 649 10.68 1.25 28.28
N ARG A 650 10.77 0.37 29.26
CA ARG A 650 11.68 -0.79 29.27
C ARG A 650 11.29 -1.88 28.26
N ALA A 651 10.03 -1.87 27.81
CA ALA A 651 9.53 -2.82 26.81
C ALA A 651 9.77 -2.33 25.37
N ALA A 652 10.18 -1.07 25.19
CA ALA A 652 10.49 -0.52 23.89
C ALA A 652 11.82 -1.03 23.34
N ASP A 653 11.96 -0.92 22.00
CA ASP A 653 13.23 -1.14 21.33
C ASP A 653 14.34 -0.27 21.94
N PRO A 654 15.61 -0.74 22.02
CA PRO A 654 16.66 -0.08 22.78
C PRO A 654 16.88 1.41 22.50
N TRP A 655 16.63 1.86 21.27
CA TRP A 655 16.77 3.25 20.84
C TRP A 655 15.58 4.16 21.19
N ALA A 656 14.50 3.59 21.76
CA ALA A 656 13.26 4.29 22.13
C ALA A 656 12.92 4.12 23.63
N ARG A 657 13.90 3.68 24.45
CA ARG A 657 13.65 3.35 25.86
C ARG A 657 13.59 4.57 26.77
N VAL A 658 14.46 5.55 26.56
CA VAL A 658 14.57 6.73 27.44
C VAL A 658 14.28 7.99 26.65
N GLU A 659 13.14 8.61 26.93
CA GLU A 659 12.74 9.89 26.35
C GLU A 659 13.20 11.02 27.29
N PHE A 660 13.81 12.05 26.71
CA PHE A 660 14.29 13.22 27.42
C PHE A 660 13.76 14.50 26.81
N VAL A 661 13.85 15.59 27.57
CA VAL A 661 13.51 16.93 27.14
C VAL A 661 14.66 17.88 27.42
N VAL A 662 14.85 18.89 26.57
CA VAL A 662 15.73 20.05 26.78
C VAL A 662 14.87 21.30 26.83
N GLN A 663 15.06 22.12 27.85
CA GLN A 663 14.28 23.34 28.11
C GLN A 663 15.23 24.52 28.35
N ALA A 664 14.79 25.73 28.03
CA ALA A 664 15.50 26.92 28.47
C ALA A 664 15.40 27.05 30.00
N ALA A 665 16.50 27.34 30.69
CA ALA A 665 16.45 27.59 32.12
C ALA A 665 15.56 28.82 32.38
N THR A 666 14.45 28.62 33.12
CA THR A 666 13.66 29.73 33.63
C THR A 666 14.46 30.41 34.74
N VAL A 667 14.75 31.69 34.59
CA VAL A 667 15.30 32.50 35.68
C VAL A 667 14.20 32.66 36.72
N THR A 668 14.18 31.79 37.73
CA THR A 668 13.48 32.10 38.98
C THR A 668 14.27 33.23 39.64
N PRO A 669 13.68 34.43 39.88
CA PRO A 669 14.36 35.43 40.67
C PRO A 669 14.52 34.86 42.08
N GLU A 670 15.77 34.66 42.50
CA GLU A 670 16.09 34.32 43.89
C GLU A 670 15.53 35.43 44.78
N VAL A 671 14.60 35.05 45.67
CA VAL A 671 14.21 35.90 46.79
C VAL A 671 15.41 35.93 47.72
N GLU A 672 16.18 37.01 47.67
CA GLU A 672 17.17 37.33 48.69
C GLU A 672 16.47 37.35 50.06
N HIS A 673 16.72 36.31 50.86
CA HIS A 673 16.52 36.39 52.29
C HIS A 673 17.58 37.33 52.87
N ALA A 674 17.25 38.62 52.91
CA ALA A 674 17.95 39.58 53.74
C ALA A 674 17.72 39.21 55.21
N THR A 675 18.76 38.67 55.84
CA THR A 675 18.92 38.65 57.29
C THR A 675 19.11 40.07 57.81
N ALA A 676 18.19 40.53 58.68
CA ALA A 676 18.45 41.47 59.75
C ALA A 676 17.42 41.24 60.87
#